data_AF-A0A2K2TRU9-F1
#
_entry.id   AF-A0A2K2TRU9-F1
#
_cell.length_a   1.000
_cell.length_b   1.000
_cell.length_c   1.000
_cell.angle_alpha   90.00
_cell.angle_beta   90.00
_cell.angle_gamma   90.00
#
_symmetry.space_group_name_H-M   'P 1'
#
loop_
_entity.id
_entity.type
_entity.pdbx_description
1 polymer ?
#
loop_
_entity_poly.entity_id
_entity_poly.type
_entity_poly.pdbx_seq_one_letter_code
_entity_poly.pdbx_strand_id
1 'polypeptide(L)'
;MLTVKKIAFKIKLDKRGERGDKRMTKLLYMLTEDYLEEPIYKIAEEIGMEVIPFRIARDAANEEIKAYVSQWEDMGVDIILCRGSWASRISEMAKRAYVMPVKFSFETTIAILCGYKKNNPGFFGVERKKVLLISSYKLPLNMEILDELFNAEFVNVCFKGREVSDDMIKLARGFDLVICGNRHNAVMKRLGINSYYQVNPEIQTLHDNFMMADVLAQSRKQLQEKNDEIQNILDNSFNAVISMDRDGIIRQGNGQLKRYFKRDLNDIIGKSIYEFIPSLEPGLVQKVVDTATGFYGELVEFDNRILVMNSFPIYTKGSVSGAALHFEELRQIERVEQKIKAEFYNRGLVAKYNFDDIIGQSEKMELAKSYAKEFAKHSSNVLIYGESGTGKELFAQSIHNQSSRKNGPFVAVNCGALPNNLLESELFGYVGGAFTGAAKNGKKGLLELAHKGTIFLDEISEMDLMGQIRLLRVLEERVISRIGDDRVIPVDVRIVAASNKNLKKLVEEGKFRVDLYYRLNVLMLKIPPLREREGDIKILTDHFIQHFGELNKKQIELSREAMEVMDRYPWRGNVRQLRNFCERLVIISNKRTVDREFVIQQLNDSYFEVIEADFGQADGEADKSADKNAGRKADMAAAAETAVHSALKEPEKRPSALGSSGDSEEKQRLLEALNQAKGNREQAAKLMGISKTSLWRRMKKFGIEEQYYFNPHSEPIYRSK
;
A
#
# COMPACT_ATOMS: atom_id res chain seq x y z
N MET A 1 -31.91 30.14 -57.53
CA MET A 1 -30.57 29.65 -57.07
C MET A 1 -30.46 29.51 -55.55
N LEU A 2 -30.73 30.54 -54.72
CA LEU A 2 -30.49 30.48 -53.26
C LEU A 2 -31.05 29.23 -52.56
N THR A 3 -32.29 28.80 -52.87
CA THR A 3 -32.91 27.61 -52.26
C THR A 3 -32.09 26.33 -52.49
N VAL A 4 -31.47 26.19 -53.67
CA VAL A 4 -30.62 25.04 -54.03
C VAL A 4 -29.28 25.11 -53.27
N LYS A 5 -28.70 26.30 -53.10
CA LYS A 5 -27.52 26.48 -52.22
C LYS A 5 -27.84 26.07 -50.78
N LYS A 6 -28.98 26.49 -50.22
CA LYS A 6 -29.37 26.14 -48.84
C LYS A 6 -29.60 24.64 -48.64
N ILE A 7 -30.15 23.93 -49.62
CA ILE A 7 -30.28 22.46 -49.59
C ILE A 7 -28.91 21.77 -49.71
N ALA A 8 -28.07 22.20 -50.67
CA ALA A 8 -26.73 21.63 -50.86
C ALA A 8 -25.81 21.85 -49.64
N PHE A 9 -25.93 23.00 -48.96
CA PHE A 9 -25.21 23.30 -47.72
C PHE A 9 -25.59 22.32 -46.61
N LYS A 10 -26.89 22.07 -46.39
CA LYS A 10 -27.37 21.09 -45.39
C LYS A 10 -26.85 19.67 -45.67
N ILE A 11 -26.94 19.20 -46.92
CA ILE A 11 -26.44 17.88 -47.34
C ILE A 11 -24.91 17.76 -47.18
N LYS A 12 -24.15 18.87 -47.28
CA LYS A 12 -22.71 18.93 -47.00
C LYS A 12 -22.40 18.81 -45.50
N LEU A 13 -23.22 19.45 -44.66
CA LEU A 13 -23.06 19.46 -43.20
C LEU A 13 -23.34 18.09 -42.59
N ASP A 14 -24.45 17.45 -42.97
CA ASP A 14 -24.84 16.12 -42.46
C ASP A 14 -23.70 15.10 -42.71
N LYS A 15 -23.07 15.14 -43.90
CA LYS A 15 -21.91 14.30 -44.28
C LYS A 15 -20.59 14.63 -43.59
N ARG A 16 -20.48 15.75 -42.87
CA ARG A 16 -19.38 16.00 -41.91
C ARG A 16 -19.70 15.40 -40.53
N GLY A 17 -20.96 15.48 -40.09
CA GLY A 17 -21.39 14.88 -38.82
C GLY A 17 -21.18 13.36 -38.74
N GLU A 18 -21.35 12.66 -39.86
CA GLU A 18 -21.07 11.21 -39.97
C GLU A 18 -19.58 10.83 -39.78
N ARG A 19 -18.65 11.80 -39.77
CA ARG A 19 -17.19 11.56 -39.63
C ARG A 19 -16.64 11.73 -38.21
N GLY A 20 -17.49 11.57 -37.19
CA GLY A 20 -17.07 11.04 -35.89
C GLY A 20 -16.20 11.93 -34.98
N ASP A 21 -15.96 13.20 -35.30
CA ASP A 21 -15.26 14.14 -34.41
C ASP A 21 -15.91 15.53 -34.42
N LYS A 22 -15.85 16.21 -33.27
CA LYS A 22 -16.37 17.55 -32.91
C LYS A 22 -17.75 17.95 -33.46
N ARG A 23 -18.73 18.06 -32.54
CA ARG A 23 -19.88 18.98 -32.69
C ARG A 23 -19.35 20.37 -33.09
N MET A 24 -19.73 20.87 -34.27
CA MET A 24 -19.32 22.18 -34.75
C MET A 24 -20.01 23.30 -33.96
N THR A 25 -19.33 24.44 -33.82
CA THR A 25 -19.84 25.63 -33.14
C THR A 25 -21.08 26.20 -33.84
N LYS A 26 -22.17 26.40 -33.09
CA LYS A 26 -23.39 27.07 -33.56
C LYS A 26 -23.37 28.56 -33.21
N LEU A 27 -23.33 29.40 -34.25
CA LEU A 27 -23.28 30.85 -34.16
C LEU A 27 -24.59 31.48 -34.66
N LEU A 28 -25.30 32.23 -33.82
CA LEU A 28 -26.36 33.11 -34.30
C LEU A 28 -25.79 34.48 -34.65
N TYR A 29 -26.10 35.02 -35.83
CA TYR A 29 -25.68 36.35 -36.25
C TYR A 29 -26.89 37.27 -36.45
N MET A 30 -26.88 38.45 -35.81
CA MET A 30 -27.92 39.46 -36.00
C MET A 30 -27.73 40.21 -37.35
N LEU A 31 -28.52 39.84 -38.37
CA LEU A 31 -28.51 40.50 -39.68
C LEU A 31 -28.95 41.96 -39.58
N THR A 32 -28.06 42.88 -39.94
CA THR A 32 -28.37 44.30 -40.12
C THR A 32 -28.83 44.64 -41.53
N GLU A 33 -28.19 44.07 -42.56
CA GLU A 33 -28.39 44.41 -43.98
C GLU A 33 -28.42 43.14 -44.84
N ASP A 34 -29.19 43.14 -45.95
CA ASP A 34 -29.45 41.92 -46.73
C ASP A 34 -28.23 41.41 -47.52
N TYR A 35 -27.34 42.30 -47.97
CA TYR A 35 -26.15 41.93 -48.75
C TYR A 35 -25.10 41.14 -47.93
N LEU A 36 -25.27 41.03 -46.61
CA LEU A 36 -24.37 40.28 -45.73
C LEU A 36 -24.67 38.77 -45.68
N GLU A 37 -25.85 38.31 -46.12
CA GLU A 37 -26.25 36.90 -45.96
C GLU A 37 -25.29 35.93 -46.68
N GLU A 38 -24.91 36.20 -47.93
CA GLU A 38 -23.99 35.33 -48.68
C GLU A 38 -22.53 35.37 -48.16
N PRO A 39 -21.93 36.54 -47.84
CA PRO A 39 -20.64 36.61 -47.13
C PRO A 39 -20.63 35.85 -45.80
N ILE A 40 -21.69 35.93 -45.00
CA ILE A 40 -21.81 35.24 -43.71
C ILE A 40 -21.75 33.72 -43.88
N TYR A 41 -22.51 33.16 -44.83
CA TYR A 41 -22.47 31.71 -45.10
C TYR A 41 -21.11 31.26 -45.64
N LYS A 42 -20.44 32.07 -46.47
CA LYS A 42 -19.10 31.75 -46.99
C LYS A 42 -18.06 31.69 -45.88
N ILE A 43 -18.00 32.73 -45.03
CA ILE A 43 -17.08 32.80 -43.88
C ILE A 43 -17.34 31.64 -42.91
N ALA A 44 -18.60 31.27 -42.67
CA ALA A 44 -18.94 30.11 -41.85
C ALA A 44 -18.49 28.77 -42.46
N GLU A 45 -18.58 28.57 -43.78
CA GLU A 45 -18.05 27.37 -44.44
C GLU A 45 -16.51 27.31 -44.39
N GLU A 46 -15.83 28.46 -44.49
CA GLU A 46 -14.36 28.59 -44.42
C GLU A 46 -13.81 28.29 -43.02
N ILE A 47 -14.49 28.77 -41.96
CA ILE A 47 -14.09 28.55 -40.56
C ILE A 47 -14.60 27.19 -40.03
N GLY A 48 -15.69 26.66 -40.57
CA GLY A 48 -16.29 25.39 -40.14
C GLY A 48 -17.38 25.54 -39.06
N MET A 49 -18.13 26.64 -39.06
CA MET A 49 -19.21 26.93 -38.12
C MET A 49 -20.59 26.67 -38.74
N GLU A 50 -21.58 26.33 -37.91
CA GLU A 50 -23.00 26.43 -38.31
C GLU A 50 -23.50 27.84 -38.00
N VAL A 51 -23.87 28.62 -39.01
CA VAL A 51 -24.36 30.00 -38.82
C VAL A 51 -25.87 30.13 -39.05
N ILE A 52 -26.55 30.74 -38.08
CA ILE A 52 -27.97 31.08 -38.11
C ILE A 52 -28.10 32.61 -38.24
N PRO A 53 -28.25 33.15 -39.47
CA PRO A 53 -28.56 34.56 -39.64
C PRO A 53 -30.01 34.85 -39.20
N PHE A 54 -30.19 35.80 -38.28
CA PHE A 54 -31.50 36.18 -37.73
C PHE A 54 -31.72 37.69 -37.79
N ARG A 55 -32.93 38.13 -38.15
CA ARG A 55 -33.34 39.55 -38.16
C ARG A 55 -34.43 39.76 -37.11
N ILE A 56 -34.24 40.76 -36.25
CA ILE A 56 -35.22 41.19 -35.25
C ILE A 56 -35.82 42.55 -35.62
N ALA A 57 -37.06 42.83 -35.19
CA ALA A 57 -37.67 44.15 -35.32
C ALA A 57 -36.86 45.21 -34.54
N ARG A 58 -36.81 46.45 -35.04
CA ARG A 58 -35.95 47.52 -34.48
C ARG A 58 -36.44 48.04 -33.12
N ASP A 59 -37.69 47.75 -32.85
CA ASP A 59 -38.62 48.16 -31.80
C ASP A 59 -39.07 46.98 -30.92
N ALA A 60 -38.55 45.76 -31.17
CA ALA A 60 -38.90 44.53 -30.45
C ALA A 60 -38.88 44.68 -28.91
N ALA A 61 -39.92 44.14 -28.28
CA ALA A 61 -40.14 44.22 -26.84
C ALA A 61 -39.18 43.29 -26.07
N ASN A 62 -38.92 43.59 -24.78
CA ASN A 62 -38.03 42.76 -23.96
C ASN A 62 -38.55 41.32 -23.79
N GLU A 63 -39.87 41.11 -23.76
CA GLU A 63 -40.49 39.78 -23.66
C GLU A 63 -40.31 38.96 -24.94
N GLU A 64 -40.46 39.60 -26.10
CA GLU A 64 -40.26 39.01 -27.42
C GLU A 64 -38.79 38.59 -27.62
N ILE A 65 -37.84 39.46 -27.26
CA ILE A 65 -36.40 39.16 -27.27
C ILE A 65 -36.08 37.98 -26.36
N LYS A 66 -36.67 37.94 -25.16
CA LYS A 66 -36.46 36.85 -24.20
C LYS A 66 -37.00 35.51 -24.71
N ALA A 67 -38.12 35.52 -25.44
CA ALA A 67 -38.65 34.35 -26.11
C ALA A 67 -37.71 33.84 -27.22
N TYR A 68 -37.21 34.74 -28.09
CA TYR A 68 -36.22 34.37 -29.11
C TYR A 68 -34.92 33.84 -28.49
N VAL A 69 -34.40 34.46 -27.42
CA VAL A 69 -33.19 34.00 -26.72
C VAL A 69 -33.37 32.57 -26.17
N SER A 70 -34.51 32.26 -25.55
CA SER A 70 -34.80 30.87 -25.13
C SER A 70 -34.81 29.91 -26.31
N GLN A 71 -35.50 30.27 -27.40
CA GLN A 71 -35.54 29.46 -28.62
C GLN A 71 -34.15 29.20 -29.20
N TRP A 72 -33.25 30.18 -29.20
CA TRP A 72 -31.87 30.02 -29.67
C TRP A 72 -31.06 29.09 -28.76
N GLU A 73 -31.23 29.18 -27.44
CA GLU A 73 -30.58 28.27 -26.49
C GLU A 73 -31.10 26.83 -26.60
N ASP A 74 -32.41 26.64 -26.85
CA ASP A 74 -33.02 25.33 -27.07
C ASP A 74 -32.65 24.73 -28.45
N MET A 75 -32.36 25.58 -29.45
CA MET A 75 -31.72 25.19 -30.71
C MET A 75 -30.22 24.84 -30.56
N GLY A 76 -29.66 25.02 -29.35
CA GLY A 76 -28.26 24.69 -29.05
C GLY A 76 -27.24 25.69 -29.60
N VAL A 77 -27.61 26.97 -29.74
CA VAL A 77 -26.68 28.04 -30.12
C VAL A 77 -25.62 28.24 -29.03
N ASP A 78 -24.35 28.15 -29.39
CA ASP A 78 -23.22 28.30 -28.46
C ASP A 78 -22.86 29.79 -28.27
N ILE A 79 -22.95 30.60 -29.34
CA ILE A 79 -22.65 32.04 -29.34
C ILE A 79 -23.70 32.86 -30.12
N ILE A 80 -24.08 34.02 -29.58
CA ILE A 80 -24.98 35.00 -30.19
C ILE A 80 -24.17 36.27 -30.50
N LEU A 81 -23.90 36.53 -31.79
CA LEU A 81 -23.07 37.64 -32.28
C LEU A 81 -23.94 38.87 -32.61
N CYS A 82 -23.80 39.94 -31.83
CA CYS A 82 -24.75 41.06 -31.78
C CYS A 82 -24.09 42.41 -32.06
N ARG A 83 -24.67 43.24 -32.94
CA ARG A 83 -24.17 44.62 -33.20
C ARG A 83 -24.76 45.64 -32.22
N GLY A 84 -23.90 46.48 -31.65
CA GLY A 84 -24.30 47.64 -30.85
C GLY A 84 -25.08 47.28 -29.56
N SER A 85 -26.08 48.10 -29.21
CA SER A 85 -26.85 47.98 -27.96
C SER A 85 -27.58 46.64 -27.75
N TRP A 86 -27.75 45.84 -28.81
CA TRP A 86 -28.40 44.53 -28.71
C TRP A 86 -27.61 43.56 -27.85
N ALA A 87 -26.27 43.63 -27.86
CA ALA A 87 -25.42 42.78 -27.04
C ALA A 87 -25.72 42.94 -25.53
N SER A 88 -25.99 44.16 -25.05
CA SER A 88 -26.35 44.38 -23.63
C SER A 88 -27.72 43.77 -23.30
N ARG A 89 -28.76 44.13 -24.07
CA ARG A 89 -30.13 43.62 -23.87
C ARG A 89 -30.20 42.10 -23.87
N ILE A 90 -29.43 41.44 -24.75
CA ILE A 90 -29.42 39.98 -24.88
C ILE A 90 -28.52 39.33 -23.81
N SER A 91 -27.40 39.95 -23.43
CA SER A 91 -26.52 39.44 -22.36
C SER A 91 -27.17 39.44 -20.97
N GLU A 92 -28.22 40.24 -20.75
CA GLU A 92 -29.03 40.24 -19.53
C GLU A 92 -30.11 39.14 -19.53
N MET A 93 -30.36 38.49 -20.68
CA MET A 93 -31.43 37.50 -20.88
C MET A 93 -30.92 36.08 -21.15
N ALA A 94 -29.73 35.94 -21.76
CA ALA A 94 -29.10 34.65 -22.03
C ALA A 94 -28.60 33.97 -20.75
N LYS A 95 -28.70 32.64 -20.71
CA LYS A 95 -28.28 31.78 -19.59
C LYS A 95 -27.22 30.75 -20.01
N ARG A 96 -27.32 30.25 -21.24
CA ARG A 96 -26.46 29.23 -21.84
C ARG A 96 -25.59 29.81 -22.94
N ALA A 97 -26.15 30.52 -23.91
CA ALA A 97 -25.40 31.03 -25.05
C ALA A 97 -24.52 32.22 -24.67
N TYR A 98 -23.29 32.32 -25.19
CA TYR A 98 -22.43 33.48 -24.93
C TYR A 98 -22.75 34.63 -25.88
N VAL A 99 -23.06 35.82 -25.33
CA VAL A 99 -23.43 36.99 -26.13
C VAL A 99 -22.19 37.82 -26.46
N MET A 100 -21.74 37.74 -27.71
CA MET A 100 -20.55 38.44 -28.18
C MET A 100 -20.93 39.74 -28.92
N PRO A 101 -20.52 40.93 -28.43
CA PRO A 101 -20.67 42.16 -29.18
C PRO A 101 -19.72 42.16 -30.38
N VAL A 102 -20.23 42.46 -31.58
CA VAL A 102 -19.39 42.66 -32.78
C VAL A 102 -18.52 43.90 -32.57
N LYS A 103 -17.21 43.73 -32.69
CA LYS A 103 -16.22 44.81 -32.56
C LYS A 103 -15.61 45.12 -33.94
N PHE A 104 -15.58 46.40 -34.29
CA PHE A 104 -14.67 46.93 -35.31
C PHE A 104 -13.23 46.63 -34.89
N SER A 105 -12.43 46.08 -35.82
CA SER A 105 -11.02 45.78 -35.62
C SER A 105 -10.10 46.95 -36.02
N PHE A 106 -8.82 46.85 -35.66
CA PHE A 106 -7.78 47.79 -36.12
C PHE A 106 -7.69 47.82 -37.65
N GLU A 107 -7.71 46.64 -38.29
CA GLU A 107 -7.75 46.48 -39.75
C GLU A 107 -8.99 47.15 -40.36
N THR A 108 -10.16 47.01 -39.73
CA THR A 108 -11.40 47.67 -40.18
C THR A 108 -11.22 49.20 -40.26
N THR A 109 -10.51 49.79 -39.29
CA THR A 109 -10.27 51.24 -39.22
C THR A 109 -9.26 51.69 -40.27
N ILE A 110 -8.17 50.94 -40.45
CA ILE A 110 -7.19 51.18 -41.52
C ILE A 110 -7.81 51.02 -42.92
N ALA A 111 -8.67 50.02 -43.13
CA ALA A 111 -9.35 49.82 -44.42
C ALA A 111 -10.21 51.03 -44.83
N ILE A 112 -10.93 51.63 -43.88
CA ILE A 112 -11.69 52.88 -44.10
C ILE A 112 -10.74 54.04 -44.45
N LEU A 113 -9.63 54.19 -43.72
CA LEU A 113 -8.65 55.25 -43.95
C LEU A 113 -7.94 55.12 -45.32
N CYS A 114 -7.50 53.92 -45.67
CA CYS A 114 -6.91 53.61 -46.98
C CYS A 114 -7.91 53.83 -48.12
N GLY A 115 -9.19 53.48 -47.92
CA GLY A 115 -10.26 53.79 -48.87
C GLY A 115 -10.47 55.29 -49.06
N TYR A 116 -10.47 56.07 -47.98
CA TYR A 116 -10.54 57.53 -48.07
C TYR A 116 -9.31 58.13 -48.77
N LYS A 117 -8.10 57.66 -48.43
CA LYS A 117 -6.81 58.07 -49.05
C LYS A 117 -6.77 57.76 -50.55
N LYS A 118 -7.33 56.62 -50.97
CA LYS A 118 -7.45 56.23 -52.39
C LYS A 118 -8.43 57.12 -53.16
N ASN A 119 -9.54 57.51 -52.53
CA ASN A 119 -10.56 58.36 -53.15
C ASN A 119 -10.20 59.86 -53.13
N ASN A 120 -9.30 60.28 -52.22
CA ASN A 120 -8.86 61.67 -52.05
C ASN A 120 -7.31 61.74 -52.04
N PRO A 121 -6.64 61.43 -53.17
CA PRO A 121 -5.19 61.47 -53.26
C PRO A 121 -4.68 62.89 -53.00
N GLY A 122 -3.91 63.06 -51.91
CA GLY A 122 -3.39 64.34 -51.45
C GLY A 122 -3.95 64.84 -50.11
N PHE A 123 -5.06 64.30 -49.60
CA PHE A 123 -5.61 64.70 -48.29
C PHE A 123 -4.62 64.42 -47.14
N PHE A 124 -4.07 63.21 -47.11
CA PHE A 124 -2.98 62.80 -46.22
C PHE A 124 -1.64 63.20 -46.85
N GLY A 125 -1.47 64.50 -47.07
CA GLY A 125 -0.36 65.12 -47.79
C GLY A 125 0.73 65.66 -46.86
N VAL A 126 1.24 66.86 -47.16
CA VAL A 126 2.30 67.52 -46.38
C VAL A 126 1.76 68.15 -45.09
N GLU A 127 0.57 68.77 -45.15
CA GLU A 127 -0.10 69.32 -43.97
C GLU A 127 -0.73 68.21 -43.12
N ARG A 128 -0.38 68.17 -41.82
CA ARG A 128 -0.94 67.22 -40.86
C ARG A 128 -2.40 67.56 -40.55
N LYS A 129 -3.33 66.71 -40.98
CA LYS A 129 -4.79 66.89 -40.81
C LYS A 129 -5.31 66.25 -39.52
N LYS A 130 -6.32 66.85 -38.89
CA LYS A 130 -6.98 66.31 -37.70
C LYS A 130 -8.11 65.36 -38.09
N VAL A 131 -8.10 64.13 -37.56
CA VAL A 131 -9.09 63.08 -37.87
C VAL A 131 -9.81 62.60 -36.61
N LEU A 132 -11.13 62.74 -36.58
CA LEU A 132 -11.97 62.28 -35.48
C LEU A 132 -12.51 60.87 -35.76
N LEU A 133 -12.21 59.92 -34.88
CA LEU A 133 -12.76 58.56 -34.90
C LEU A 133 -13.92 58.45 -33.89
N ILE A 134 -15.16 58.37 -34.36
CA ILE A 134 -16.36 58.25 -33.51
C ILE A 134 -16.79 56.78 -33.38
N SER A 135 -16.75 56.26 -32.16
CA SER A 135 -17.07 54.86 -31.84
C SER A 135 -18.00 54.75 -30.63
N SER A 136 -18.58 53.56 -30.40
CA SER A 136 -19.43 53.27 -29.23
C SER A 136 -18.66 52.79 -27.99
N TYR A 137 -17.38 52.45 -28.16
CA TYR A 137 -16.42 52.03 -27.14
C TYR A 137 -15.01 52.47 -27.55
N LYS A 138 -14.06 52.58 -26.61
CA LYS A 138 -12.69 53.02 -26.92
C LYS A 138 -12.02 52.00 -27.83
N LEU A 139 -11.59 52.42 -29.02
CA LEU A 139 -10.99 51.52 -29.99
C LEU A 139 -9.58 51.11 -29.51
N PRO A 140 -9.21 49.81 -29.59
CA PRO A 140 -7.89 49.33 -29.15
C PRO A 140 -6.82 49.59 -30.23
N LEU A 141 -6.59 50.87 -30.55
CA LEU A 141 -5.61 51.34 -31.53
C LEU A 141 -4.56 52.16 -30.78
N ASN A 142 -3.28 52.04 -31.15
CA ASN A 142 -2.33 53.12 -30.84
C ASN A 142 -2.56 54.25 -31.86
N MET A 143 -2.89 55.45 -31.39
CA MET A 143 -3.09 56.61 -32.25
C MET A 143 -1.76 57.11 -32.83
N GLU A 144 -0.64 56.99 -32.09
CA GLU A 144 0.69 57.41 -32.54
C GLU A 144 1.11 56.70 -33.85
N ILE A 145 0.78 55.40 -33.96
CA ILE A 145 1.02 54.60 -35.17
C ILE A 145 0.12 55.06 -36.33
N LEU A 146 -1.11 55.49 -36.05
CA LEU A 146 -2.00 56.01 -37.10
C LEU A 146 -1.57 57.42 -37.56
N ASP A 147 -1.20 58.28 -36.62
CA ASP A 147 -0.63 59.61 -36.86
C ASP A 147 0.58 59.53 -37.81
N GLU A 148 1.49 58.58 -37.57
CA GLU A 148 2.65 58.32 -38.43
C GLU A 148 2.25 57.74 -39.81
N LEU A 149 1.44 56.67 -39.84
CA LEU A 149 1.04 55.99 -41.09
C LEU A 149 0.26 56.88 -42.08
N PHE A 150 -0.43 57.92 -41.58
CA PHE A 150 -1.27 58.80 -42.40
C PHE A 150 -0.86 60.28 -42.36
N ASN A 151 0.22 60.66 -41.68
CA ASN A 151 0.61 62.06 -41.42
C ASN A 151 -0.59 62.92 -40.94
N ALA A 152 -1.17 62.51 -39.82
CA ALA A 152 -2.40 63.08 -39.28
C ALA A 152 -2.35 63.19 -37.74
N GLU A 153 -3.41 63.72 -37.13
CA GLU A 153 -3.64 63.73 -35.69
C GLU A 153 -4.98 63.02 -35.40
N PHE A 154 -4.91 61.81 -34.85
CA PHE A 154 -6.09 60.96 -34.60
C PHE A 154 -6.61 61.09 -33.18
N VAL A 155 -7.89 61.43 -33.06
CA VAL A 155 -8.60 61.48 -31.77
C VAL A 155 -9.78 60.51 -31.81
N ASN A 156 -9.82 59.53 -30.90
CA ASN A 156 -10.97 58.63 -30.75
C ASN A 156 -11.87 59.07 -29.59
N VAL A 157 -13.16 59.31 -29.89
CA VAL A 157 -14.17 59.72 -28.89
C VAL A 157 -15.34 58.75 -28.88
N CYS A 158 -15.77 58.39 -27.66
CA CYS A 158 -16.76 57.36 -27.40
C CYS A 158 -18.15 57.98 -27.19
N PHE A 159 -19.07 57.77 -28.12
CA PHE A 159 -20.48 58.16 -27.99
C PHE A 159 -21.37 56.92 -27.91
N LYS A 160 -22.06 56.72 -26.77
CA LYS A 160 -22.94 55.57 -26.53
C LYS A 160 -24.36 55.74 -27.11
N GLY A 161 -24.71 56.94 -27.59
CA GLY A 161 -26.02 57.24 -28.19
C GLY A 161 -26.23 56.61 -29.57
N ARG A 162 -27.49 56.43 -29.97
CA ARG A 162 -27.89 55.96 -31.32
C ARG A 162 -28.07 57.09 -32.34
N GLU A 163 -27.95 58.34 -31.90
CA GLU A 163 -28.29 59.56 -32.63
C GLU A 163 -27.15 60.56 -32.50
N VAL A 164 -27.05 61.46 -33.47
CA VAL A 164 -26.02 62.50 -33.54
C VAL A 164 -26.47 63.66 -32.66
N SER A 165 -25.85 63.84 -31.49
CA SER A 165 -26.14 64.94 -30.57
C SER A 165 -25.48 66.24 -31.01
N ASP A 166 -25.98 67.38 -30.53
CA ASP A 166 -25.39 68.70 -30.82
C ASP A 166 -23.91 68.79 -30.40
N ASP A 167 -23.52 68.14 -29.31
CA ASP A 167 -22.12 68.12 -28.86
C ASP A 167 -21.23 67.25 -29.77
N MET A 168 -21.79 66.19 -30.37
CA MET A 168 -21.11 65.43 -31.42
C MET A 168 -20.93 66.31 -32.67
N ILE A 169 -21.90 67.15 -33.02
CA ILE A 169 -21.84 68.09 -34.17
C ILE A 169 -20.82 69.21 -33.91
N LYS A 170 -20.84 69.83 -32.72
CA LYS A 170 -19.88 70.86 -32.30
C LYS A 170 -18.45 70.33 -32.38
N LEU A 171 -18.20 69.14 -31.81
CA LEU A 171 -16.90 68.49 -31.85
C LEU A 171 -16.47 68.14 -33.29
N ALA A 172 -17.36 67.53 -34.07
CA ALA A 172 -17.09 67.09 -35.44
C ALA A 172 -16.71 68.23 -36.41
N ARG A 173 -17.11 69.48 -36.13
CA ARG A 173 -16.70 70.67 -36.90
C ARG A 173 -15.26 71.13 -36.63
N GLY A 174 -14.59 70.61 -35.59
CA GLY A 174 -13.19 70.93 -35.26
C GLY A 174 -12.14 70.06 -35.94
N PHE A 175 -12.53 69.19 -36.90
CA PHE A 175 -11.66 68.20 -37.53
C PHE A 175 -11.81 68.22 -39.05
N ASP A 176 -10.71 67.97 -39.77
CA ASP A 176 -10.70 67.92 -41.24
C ASP A 176 -11.45 66.71 -41.81
N LEU A 177 -11.52 65.61 -41.05
CA LEU A 177 -12.22 64.37 -41.41
C LEU A 177 -12.85 63.70 -40.19
N VAL A 178 -14.08 63.19 -40.33
CA VAL A 178 -14.79 62.44 -39.29
C VAL A 178 -15.11 61.02 -39.77
N ILE A 179 -14.43 60.01 -39.22
CA ILE A 179 -14.76 58.61 -39.45
C ILE A 179 -15.76 58.16 -38.38
N CYS A 180 -16.92 57.68 -38.85
CA CYS A 180 -18.04 57.30 -37.99
C CYS A 180 -18.90 56.24 -38.68
N GLY A 181 -19.71 55.50 -37.93
CA GLY A 181 -20.60 54.48 -38.50
C GLY A 181 -21.63 55.05 -39.48
N ASN A 182 -22.08 54.24 -40.44
CA ASN A 182 -22.93 54.62 -41.58
C ASN A 182 -24.04 55.65 -41.26
N ARG A 183 -24.77 55.42 -40.15
CA ARG A 183 -25.88 56.29 -39.70
C ARG A 183 -25.42 57.71 -39.34
N HIS A 184 -24.30 57.85 -38.63
CA HIS A 184 -23.75 59.16 -38.26
C HIS A 184 -23.19 59.85 -39.51
N ASN A 185 -22.49 59.12 -40.37
CA ASN A 185 -21.97 59.62 -41.65
C ASN A 185 -23.09 60.17 -42.57
N ALA A 186 -24.23 59.49 -42.65
CA ALA A 186 -25.38 59.94 -43.44
C ALA A 186 -26.01 61.25 -42.92
N VAL A 187 -25.94 61.51 -41.60
CA VAL A 187 -26.40 62.76 -40.98
C VAL A 187 -25.34 63.86 -41.13
N MET A 188 -24.07 63.56 -40.84
CA MET A 188 -22.97 64.52 -40.89
C MET A 188 -22.75 65.10 -42.29
N LYS A 189 -22.85 64.29 -43.35
CA LYS A 189 -22.83 64.78 -44.74
C LYS A 189 -23.96 65.76 -45.07
N ARG A 190 -25.17 65.57 -44.50
CA ARG A 190 -26.29 66.52 -44.67
C ARG A 190 -26.05 67.85 -43.93
N LEU A 191 -25.20 67.84 -42.91
CA LEU A 191 -24.80 69.01 -42.12
C LEU A 191 -23.53 69.70 -42.67
N GLY A 192 -23.03 69.29 -43.85
CA GLY A 192 -21.83 69.84 -44.48
C GLY A 192 -20.51 69.43 -43.84
N ILE A 193 -20.53 68.46 -42.90
CA ILE A 193 -19.31 67.95 -42.25
C ILE A 193 -18.66 66.91 -43.16
N ASN A 194 -17.32 67.00 -43.33
CA ASN A 194 -16.55 66.00 -44.08
C ASN A 194 -16.45 64.68 -43.27
N SER A 195 -17.48 63.85 -43.36
CA SER A 195 -17.48 62.51 -42.78
C SER A 195 -17.27 61.42 -43.82
N TYR A 196 -16.63 60.32 -43.41
CA TYR A 196 -16.45 59.15 -44.24
C TYR A 196 -16.82 57.85 -43.52
N TYR A 197 -17.40 56.95 -44.29
CA TYR A 197 -17.64 55.56 -43.94
C TYR A 197 -17.63 54.75 -45.24
N GLN A 198 -17.14 53.51 -45.17
CA GLN A 198 -17.10 52.59 -46.31
C GLN A 198 -17.80 51.28 -45.92
N VAL A 199 -18.48 50.66 -46.88
CA VAL A 199 -19.30 49.45 -46.66
C VAL A 199 -18.47 48.16 -46.72
N ASN A 200 -17.45 48.12 -47.58
CA ASN A 200 -16.60 46.94 -47.80
C ASN A 200 -15.80 46.39 -46.58
N PRO A 201 -15.42 47.19 -45.55
CA PRO A 201 -14.71 46.68 -44.37
C PRO A 201 -15.49 45.62 -43.58
N GLU A 202 -16.82 45.58 -43.70
CA GLU A 202 -17.66 44.70 -42.88
C GLU A 202 -17.39 43.21 -43.10
N ILE A 203 -16.88 42.80 -44.26
CA ILE A 203 -16.56 41.39 -44.55
C ILE A 203 -15.33 40.94 -43.76
N GLN A 204 -14.30 41.78 -43.64
CA GLN A 204 -13.14 41.49 -42.79
C GLN A 204 -13.55 41.51 -41.31
N THR A 205 -14.34 42.49 -40.88
CA THR A 205 -14.88 42.53 -39.51
C THR A 205 -15.70 41.28 -39.16
N LEU A 206 -16.50 40.76 -40.11
CA LEU A 206 -17.22 39.50 -39.95
C LEU A 206 -16.24 38.33 -39.73
N HIS A 207 -15.23 38.19 -40.59
CA HIS A 207 -14.21 37.15 -40.47
C HIS A 207 -13.49 37.20 -39.11
N ASP A 208 -12.99 38.38 -38.69
CA ASP A 208 -12.33 38.60 -37.40
C ASP A 208 -13.22 38.16 -36.22
N ASN A 209 -14.50 38.54 -36.25
CA ASN A 209 -15.42 38.27 -35.15
C ASN A 209 -15.92 36.81 -35.15
N PHE A 210 -16.00 36.14 -36.30
CA PHE A 210 -16.34 34.72 -36.39
C PHE A 210 -15.16 33.85 -35.91
N MET A 211 -13.92 34.17 -36.31
CA MET A 211 -12.71 33.52 -35.79
C MET A 211 -12.61 33.64 -34.26
N MET A 212 -12.80 34.84 -33.72
CA MET A 212 -12.79 35.07 -32.28
C MET A 212 -13.97 34.37 -31.57
N ALA A 213 -15.14 34.29 -32.20
CA ALA A 213 -16.27 33.51 -31.67
C ALA A 213 -15.93 32.02 -31.57
N ASP A 214 -15.40 31.40 -32.64
CA ASP A 214 -15.06 29.97 -32.59
C ASP A 214 -14.00 29.65 -31.52
N VAL A 215 -12.96 30.48 -31.38
CA VAL A 215 -11.96 30.34 -30.31
C VAL A 215 -12.60 30.44 -28.92
N LEU A 216 -13.55 31.36 -28.70
CA LEU A 216 -14.28 31.48 -27.43
C LEU A 216 -15.19 30.27 -27.17
N ALA A 217 -15.86 29.73 -28.20
CA ALA A 217 -16.70 28.53 -28.08
C ALA A 217 -15.86 27.29 -27.74
N GLN A 218 -14.76 27.06 -28.47
CA GLN A 218 -13.84 25.95 -28.21
C GLN A 218 -13.22 26.05 -26.81
N SER A 219 -12.76 27.24 -26.40
CA SER A 219 -12.18 27.46 -25.06
C SER A 219 -13.20 27.21 -23.94
N ARG A 220 -14.43 27.71 -24.09
CA ARG A 220 -15.51 27.47 -23.11
C ARG A 220 -15.91 25.99 -23.06
N LYS A 221 -15.97 25.30 -24.21
CA LYS A 221 -16.24 23.87 -24.29
C LYS A 221 -15.16 23.05 -23.58
N GLN A 222 -13.88 23.34 -23.82
CA GLN A 222 -12.76 22.70 -23.11
C GLN A 222 -12.80 22.94 -21.60
N LEU A 223 -13.14 24.16 -21.16
CA LEU A 223 -13.29 24.48 -19.74
C LEU A 223 -14.46 23.72 -19.10
N GLN A 224 -15.57 23.55 -19.82
CA GLN A 224 -16.68 22.72 -19.36
C GLN A 224 -16.28 21.24 -19.30
N GLU A 225 -15.69 20.69 -20.37
CA GLU A 225 -15.19 19.31 -20.40
C GLU A 225 -14.19 19.02 -19.27
N LYS A 226 -13.33 19.99 -18.93
CA LYS A 226 -12.41 19.92 -17.79
C LYS A 226 -13.13 19.92 -16.44
N ASN A 227 -14.16 20.75 -16.27
CA ASN A 227 -14.96 20.78 -15.04
C ASN A 227 -15.76 19.49 -14.88
N ASP A 228 -16.36 19.00 -15.96
CA ASP A 228 -17.13 17.75 -15.99
C ASP A 228 -16.21 16.54 -15.74
N GLU A 229 -14.98 16.52 -16.27
CA GLU A 229 -13.92 15.53 -15.94
C GLU A 229 -13.61 15.54 -14.44
N ILE A 230 -13.39 16.72 -13.84
CA ILE A 230 -13.10 16.86 -12.41
C ILE A 230 -14.29 16.40 -11.54
N GLN A 231 -15.53 16.76 -11.89
CA GLN A 231 -16.71 16.30 -11.16
C GLN A 231 -16.90 14.79 -11.26
N ASN A 232 -16.71 14.19 -12.45
CA ASN A 232 -16.76 12.73 -12.60
C ASN A 232 -15.69 12.00 -11.76
N ILE A 233 -14.48 12.57 -11.64
CA ILE A 233 -13.42 12.02 -10.77
C ILE A 233 -13.83 12.11 -9.28
N LEU A 234 -14.41 13.23 -8.86
CA LEU A 234 -14.89 13.42 -7.49
C LEU A 234 -16.07 12.48 -7.17
N ASP A 235 -17.03 12.32 -8.08
CA ASP A 235 -18.23 11.49 -7.90
C ASP A 235 -17.91 9.98 -7.87
N ASN A 236 -16.90 9.54 -8.63
CA ASN A 236 -16.42 8.16 -8.61
C ASN A 236 -15.34 7.89 -7.54
N SER A 237 -15.03 8.88 -6.69
CA SER A 237 -14.28 8.65 -5.44
C SER A 237 -15.03 7.67 -4.53
N PHE A 238 -14.31 6.95 -3.67
CA PHE A 238 -14.95 6.14 -2.62
C PHE A 238 -15.53 6.99 -1.47
N ASN A 239 -14.98 8.19 -1.27
CA ASN A 239 -15.19 9.02 -0.09
C ASN A 239 -16.21 10.12 -0.37
N ALA A 240 -17.02 10.49 0.63
CA ALA A 240 -17.85 11.69 0.54
C ALA A 240 -17.01 12.93 0.84
N VAL A 241 -17.11 13.95 -0.03
CA VAL A 241 -16.30 15.18 0.03
C VAL A 241 -17.24 16.38 0.04
N ILE A 242 -17.01 17.31 0.98
CA ILE A 242 -17.71 18.60 1.09
C ILE A 242 -16.65 19.71 1.08
N SER A 243 -16.86 20.77 0.30
CA SER A 243 -16.09 22.01 0.42
C SER A 243 -16.97 23.14 0.95
N MET A 244 -16.38 23.99 1.80
CA MET A 244 -17.02 25.14 2.43
C MET A 244 -16.06 26.34 2.44
N ASP A 245 -16.62 27.53 2.59
CA ASP A 245 -15.85 28.76 2.80
C ASP A 245 -15.38 28.89 4.25
N ARG A 246 -14.82 30.07 4.59
CA ARG A 246 -14.33 30.38 5.95
C ARG A 246 -15.43 30.34 7.01
N ASP A 247 -16.66 30.72 6.64
CA ASP A 247 -17.81 30.79 7.55
C ASP A 247 -18.48 29.42 7.76
N GLY A 248 -17.94 28.35 7.13
CA GLY A 248 -18.48 27.00 7.20
C GLY A 248 -19.75 26.80 6.35
N ILE A 249 -20.01 27.68 5.38
CA ILE A 249 -21.14 27.55 4.46
C ILE A 249 -20.72 26.62 3.32
N ILE A 250 -21.50 25.57 3.09
CA ILE A 250 -21.20 24.54 2.10
C ILE A 250 -21.31 25.12 0.68
N ARG A 251 -20.22 25.00 -0.10
CA ARG A 251 -20.10 25.54 -1.45
C ARG A 251 -20.21 24.47 -2.53
N GLN A 252 -19.60 23.31 -2.34
CA GLN A 252 -19.69 22.16 -3.26
C GLN A 252 -19.57 20.84 -2.49
N GLY A 253 -19.79 19.74 -3.18
CA GLY A 253 -19.54 18.39 -2.70
C GLY A 253 -19.83 17.36 -3.80
N ASN A 254 -19.47 16.10 -3.57
CA ASN A 254 -19.58 15.03 -4.57
C ASN A 254 -20.83 14.15 -4.39
N GLY A 255 -21.20 13.40 -5.43
CA GLY A 255 -22.34 12.47 -5.45
C GLY A 255 -22.30 11.37 -4.38
N GLN A 256 -21.12 11.04 -3.84
CA GLN A 256 -21.00 10.12 -2.69
C GLN A 256 -21.74 10.65 -1.45
N LEU A 257 -21.99 11.96 -1.31
CA LEU A 257 -22.80 12.50 -0.22
C LEU A 257 -24.20 11.87 -0.15
N LYS A 258 -24.79 11.51 -1.29
CA LYS A 258 -26.08 10.81 -1.36
C LYS A 258 -26.01 9.39 -0.77
N ARG A 259 -24.88 8.70 -0.94
CA ARG A 259 -24.64 7.35 -0.40
C ARG A 259 -24.37 7.39 1.11
N TYR A 260 -23.64 8.39 1.58
CA TYR A 260 -23.21 8.50 2.98
C TYR A 260 -24.29 9.14 3.88
N PHE A 261 -24.89 10.25 3.44
CA PHE A 261 -25.80 11.08 4.23
C PHE A 261 -27.28 11.00 3.79
N LYS A 262 -27.60 10.22 2.75
CA LYS A 262 -28.96 10.03 2.17
C LYS A 262 -29.66 11.31 1.68
N ARG A 263 -28.94 12.43 1.49
CA ARG A 263 -29.50 13.70 0.97
C ARG A 263 -28.88 14.07 -0.37
N ASP A 264 -29.62 14.79 -1.20
CA ASP A 264 -29.13 15.29 -2.49
C ASP A 264 -28.33 16.58 -2.32
N LEU A 265 -27.34 16.81 -3.18
CA LEU A 265 -26.40 17.93 -3.09
C LEU A 265 -27.10 19.30 -3.03
N ASN A 266 -28.18 19.43 -3.79
CA ASN A 266 -29.00 20.65 -3.87
C ASN A 266 -29.68 21.03 -2.54
N ASP A 267 -29.89 20.06 -1.64
CA ASP A 267 -30.48 20.31 -0.32
C ASP A 267 -29.45 20.79 0.72
N ILE A 268 -28.17 20.78 0.37
CA ILE A 268 -27.02 20.93 1.28
C ILE A 268 -26.23 22.21 0.96
N ILE A 269 -26.06 22.56 -0.32
CA ILE A 269 -25.37 23.79 -0.75
C ILE A 269 -26.01 25.03 -0.13
N GLY A 270 -25.19 25.96 0.37
CA GLY A 270 -25.61 27.23 0.96
C GLY A 270 -26.04 27.16 2.42
N LYS A 271 -26.02 25.98 3.06
CA LYS A 271 -26.28 25.80 4.49
C LYS A 271 -24.99 25.69 5.29
N SER A 272 -25.07 25.85 6.61
CA SER A 272 -23.91 25.66 7.49
C SER A 272 -23.59 24.18 7.67
N ILE A 273 -22.30 23.83 7.71
CA ILE A 273 -21.87 22.45 7.96
C ILE A 273 -22.37 21.91 9.31
N TYR A 274 -22.53 22.76 10.33
CA TYR A 274 -23.03 22.38 11.65
C TYR A 274 -24.56 22.13 11.67
N GLU A 275 -25.32 22.72 10.74
CA GLU A 275 -26.73 22.37 10.52
C GLU A 275 -26.88 21.01 9.81
N PHE A 276 -25.91 20.68 8.94
CA PHE A 276 -25.90 19.43 8.19
C PHE A 276 -25.43 18.25 9.05
N ILE A 277 -24.41 18.45 9.89
CA ILE A 277 -23.85 17.44 10.80
C ILE A 277 -23.72 18.05 12.21
N PRO A 278 -24.78 17.98 13.05
CA PRO A 278 -24.81 18.61 14.38
C PRO A 278 -23.83 18.02 15.43
N SER A 279 -23.14 16.93 15.09
CA SER A 279 -22.15 16.24 15.92
C SER A 279 -20.70 16.71 15.70
N LEU A 280 -20.46 17.68 14.80
CA LEU A 280 -19.15 18.29 14.61
C LEU A 280 -18.81 19.27 15.75
N GLU A 281 -17.52 19.35 16.11
CA GLU A 281 -17.01 20.35 17.05
C GLU A 281 -17.33 21.78 16.55
N PRO A 282 -18.08 22.61 17.31
CA PRO A 282 -18.36 23.98 16.90
C PRO A 282 -17.06 24.78 16.74
N GLY A 283 -16.83 25.33 15.55
CA GLY A 283 -15.59 26.06 15.22
C GLY A 283 -14.51 25.22 14.53
N LEU A 284 -14.75 23.92 14.27
CA LEU A 284 -13.82 23.04 13.52
C LEU A 284 -13.32 23.65 12.21
N VAL A 285 -14.21 24.31 11.44
CA VAL A 285 -13.84 24.97 10.16
C VAL A 285 -12.89 26.14 10.40
N GLN A 286 -13.20 26.99 11.38
CA GLN A 286 -12.39 28.16 11.74
C GLN A 286 -10.98 27.71 12.17
N LYS A 287 -10.90 26.63 12.96
CA LYS A 287 -9.67 25.95 13.39
C LYS A 287 -8.79 25.58 12.19
N VAL A 288 -9.33 24.91 11.16
CA VAL A 288 -8.59 24.56 9.92
C VAL A 288 -8.14 25.79 9.13
N VAL A 289 -8.98 26.83 9.08
CA VAL A 289 -8.71 28.06 8.31
C VAL A 289 -7.62 28.90 8.97
N ASP A 290 -7.64 29.03 10.29
CA ASP A 290 -6.72 29.87 11.06
C ASP A 290 -5.35 29.22 11.28
N THR A 291 -5.29 27.90 11.49
CA THR A 291 -4.01 27.18 11.62
C THR A 291 -3.39 26.83 10.27
N ALA A 292 -4.17 26.88 9.19
CA ALA A 292 -3.84 26.32 7.87
C ALA A 292 -3.41 24.83 7.93
N THR A 293 -3.91 24.07 8.91
CA THR A 293 -3.63 22.64 9.08
C THR A 293 -4.92 21.81 9.15
N GLY A 294 -4.86 20.62 8.54
CA GLY A 294 -5.94 19.64 8.56
C GLY A 294 -5.86 18.66 9.74
N PHE A 295 -6.98 18.04 10.06
CA PHE A 295 -7.11 16.95 11.05
C PHE A 295 -7.32 15.63 10.33
N TYR A 296 -6.91 14.52 10.96
CA TYR A 296 -6.92 13.20 10.34
C TYR A 296 -7.46 12.16 11.31
N GLY A 297 -8.40 11.32 10.85
CA GLY A 297 -8.92 10.19 11.62
C GLY A 297 -9.91 10.55 12.74
N GLU A 298 -10.50 11.75 12.73
CA GLU A 298 -11.50 12.12 13.74
C GLU A 298 -12.80 11.31 13.55
N LEU A 299 -13.43 10.87 14.65
CA LEU A 299 -14.65 10.07 14.59
C LEU A 299 -15.88 10.96 14.77
N VAL A 300 -16.80 10.90 13.81
CA VAL A 300 -18.04 11.69 13.80
C VAL A 300 -19.23 10.76 13.69
N GLU A 301 -20.21 10.88 14.58
CA GLU A 301 -21.45 10.11 14.50
C GLU A 301 -22.50 10.82 13.64
N PHE A 302 -23.10 10.11 12.68
CA PHE A 302 -24.22 10.62 11.87
C PHE A 302 -25.21 9.50 11.58
N ASP A 303 -26.53 9.75 11.77
CA ASP A 303 -27.61 8.78 11.51
C ASP A 303 -27.33 7.38 12.13
N ASN A 304 -26.87 7.37 13.38
CA ASN A 304 -26.50 6.18 14.15
C ASN A 304 -25.35 5.35 13.49
N ARG A 305 -24.46 6.00 12.72
CA ARG A 305 -23.24 5.44 12.13
C ARG A 305 -22.00 6.22 12.57
N ILE A 306 -20.88 5.54 12.73
CA ILE A 306 -19.57 6.18 12.93
C ILE A 306 -18.90 6.37 11.56
N LEU A 307 -18.58 7.62 11.23
CA LEU A 307 -17.77 8.02 10.09
C LEU A 307 -16.38 8.44 10.58
N VAL A 308 -15.36 8.18 9.75
CA VAL A 308 -14.02 8.74 9.91
C VAL A 308 -13.95 10.00 9.06
N MET A 309 -13.54 11.11 9.67
CA MET A 309 -13.42 12.42 9.04
C MET A 309 -11.95 12.84 8.94
N ASN A 310 -11.60 13.43 7.80
CA ASN A 310 -10.35 14.16 7.60
C ASN A 310 -10.68 15.56 7.07
N SER A 311 -9.90 16.57 7.45
CA SER A 311 -10.08 17.96 7.00
C SER A 311 -8.85 18.50 6.27
N PHE A 312 -9.06 19.42 5.33
CA PHE A 312 -8.00 20.02 4.52
C PHE A 312 -8.28 21.52 4.28
N PRO A 313 -7.31 22.44 4.45
CA PRO A 313 -7.47 23.83 4.06
C PRO A 313 -7.48 24.00 2.53
N ILE A 314 -8.42 24.79 2.02
CA ILE A 314 -8.51 25.15 0.60
C ILE A 314 -7.76 26.46 0.37
N TYR A 315 -6.85 26.49 -0.60
CA TYR A 315 -6.06 27.67 -0.92
C TYR A 315 -6.59 28.39 -2.17
N THR A 316 -6.56 29.72 -2.15
CA THR A 316 -6.85 30.56 -3.32
C THR A 316 -5.98 31.81 -3.27
N LYS A 317 -5.23 32.06 -4.36
CA LYS A 317 -4.27 33.18 -4.50
C LYS A 317 -3.28 33.31 -3.33
N GLY A 318 -2.81 32.18 -2.78
CA GLY A 318 -1.85 32.14 -1.68
C GLY A 318 -2.44 32.34 -0.28
N SER A 319 -3.77 32.44 -0.14
CA SER A 319 -4.47 32.53 1.16
C SER A 319 -5.44 31.35 1.34
N VAL A 320 -5.72 30.94 2.58
CA VAL A 320 -6.77 29.94 2.85
C VAL A 320 -8.14 30.58 2.61
N SER A 321 -8.94 30.02 1.71
CA SER A 321 -10.27 30.52 1.32
C SER A 321 -11.42 29.74 1.95
N GLY A 322 -11.14 28.59 2.59
CA GLY A 322 -12.12 27.74 3.25
C GLY A 322 -11.52 26.38 3.59
N ALA A 323 -12.38 25.37 3.77
CA ALA A 323 -11.98 24.01 4.11
C ALA A 323 -12.70 22.94 3.27
N ALA A 324 -12.09 21.77 3.15
CA ALA A 324 -12.72 20.55 2.66
C ALA A 324 -12.79 19.51 3.79
N LEU A 325 -13.91 18.79 3.89
CA LEU A 325 -14.08 17.63 4.77
C LEU A 325 -14.28 16.38 3.92
N HIS A 326 -13.54 15.32 4.24
CA HIS A 326 -13.60 14.01 3.60
C HIS A 326 -14.12 12.98 4.62
N PHE A 327 -15.12 12.19 4.24
CA PHE A 327 -15.76 11.20 5.12
C PHE A 327 -15.66 9.77 4.56
N GLU A 328 -15.31 8.83 5.44
CA GLU A 328 -15.21 7.38 5.19
C GLU A 328 -16.06 6.59 6.20
N GLU A 329 -16.62 5.44 5.80
CA GLU A 329 -17.33 4.56 6.76
C GLU A 329 -16.33 3.60 7.41
N LEU A 330 -16.27 3.56 8.74
CA LEU A 330 -15.37 2.68 9.51
C LEU A 330 -15.47 1.20 9.08
N ARG A 331 -16.69 0.74 8.74
CA ARG A 331 -16.97 -0.62 8.25
C ARG A 331 -16.28 -0.99 6.93
N GLN A 332 -15.85 -0.01 6.13
CA GLN A 332 -15.09 -0.28 4.91
C GLN A 332 -13.62 -0.58 5.23
N ILE A 333 -13.04 0.08 6.25
CA ILE A 333 -11.70 -0.19 6.77
C ILE A 333 -11.66 -1.60 7.39
N GLU A 334 -12.64 -1.94 8.24
CA GLU A 334 -12.77 -3.28 8.84
C GLU A 334 -12.80 -4.40 7.78
N ARG A 335 -13.53 -4.19 6.68
CA ARG A 335 -13.61 -5.15 5.56
C ARG A 335 -12.29 -5.30 4.81
N VAL A 336 -11.48 -4.25 4.71
CA VAL A 336 -10.14 -4.33 4.10
C VAL A 336 -9.19 -5.09 5.04
N GLU A 337 -9.23 -4.83 6.35
CA GLU A 337 -8.46 -5.58 7.34
C GLU A 337 -8.83 -7.07 7.35
N GLN A 338 -10.13 -7.39 7.28
CA GLN A 338 -10.62 -8.78 7.17
C GLN A 338 -10.11 -9.48 5.90
N LYS A 339 -10.08 -8.78 4.75
CA LYS A 339 -9.51 -9.33 3.50
C LYS A 339 -8.01 -9.61 3.62
N ILE A 340 -7.25 -8.70 4.25
CA ILE A 340 -5.80 -8.88 4.48
C ILE A 340 -5.55 -10.09 5.41
N LYS A 341 -6.33 -10.21 6.49
CA LYS A 341 -6.28 -11.36 7.40
C LYS A 341 -6.64 -12.67 6.69
N ALA A 342 -7.63 -12.67 5.80
CA ALA A 342 -7.98 -13.83 4.98
C ALA A 342 -6.86 -14.19 3.97
N GLU A 343 -6.16 -13.21 3.40
CA GLU A 343 -5.01 -13.44 2.51
C GLU A 343 -3.83 -14.09 3.28
N PHE A 344 -3.54 -13.65 4.51
CA PHE A 344 -2.57 -14.32 5.37
C PHE A 344 -3.01 -15.73 5.77
N TYR A 345 -4.29 -15.93 6.11
CA TYR A 345 -4.84 -17.24 6.47
C TYR A 345 -4.72 -18.25 5.31
N ASN A 346 -5.09 -17.83 4.09
CA ASN A 346 -4.98 -18.64 2.87
C ASN A 346 -3.52 -18.97 2.49
N ARG A 347 -2.54 -18.21 3.01
CA ARG A 347 -1.09 -18.50 2.87
C ARG A 347 -0.48 -19.19 4.09
N GLY A 348 -1.27 -19.51 5.12
CA GLY A 348 -0.82 -20.12 6.37
C GLY A 348 0.01 -19.20 7.28
N LEU A 349 0.03 -17.89 7.03
CA LEU A 349 0.89 -16.92 7.72
C LEU A 349 0.22 -16.34 8.99
N VAL A 350 -0.37 -17.21 9.81
CA VAL A 350 -1.18 -16.83 10.98
C VAL A 350 -0.87 -17.73 12.16
N ALA A 351 -0.64 -17.13 13.34
CA ALA A 351 -0.46 -17.84 14.60
C ALA A 351 -1.80 -18.42 15.09
N LYS A 352 -1.86 -19.74 15.26
CA LYS A 352 -3.06 -20.50 15.63
C LYS A 352 -3.22 -20.63 17.15
N TYR A 353 -2.11 -20.68 17.88
CA TYR A 353 -2.10 -20.95 19.32
C TYR A 353 -1.99 -19.69 20.17
N ASN A 354 -2.56 -19.76 21.37
CA ASN A 354 -2.54 -18.75 22.42
C ASN A 354 -2.00 -19.35 23.73
N PHE A 355 -1.76 -18.51 24.74
CA PHE A 355 -1.20 -18.96 26.02
C PHE A 355 -2.07 -19.98 26.76
N ASP A 356 -3.37 -20.01 26.45
CA ASP A 356 -4.34 -20.90 27.06
C ASP A 356 -4.30 -22.31 26.45
N ASP A 357 -3.73 -22.47 25.24
CA ASP A 357 -3.40 -23.77 24.63
C ASP A 357 -2.15 -24.41 25.27
N ILE A 358 -1.42 -23.68 26.13
CA ILE A 358 -0.19 -24.17 26.78
C ILE A 358 -0.55 -24.88 28.09
N ILE A 359 -0.89 -26.16 27.97
CA ILE A 359 -1.24 -27.03 29.10
C ILE A 359 -0.06 -27.22 30.05
N GLY A 360 -0.33 -27.03 31.34
CA GLY A 360 0.61 -27.13 32.46
C GLY A 360 0.28 -26.07 33.52
N GLN A 361 0.45 -26.41 34.79
CA GLN A 361 0.16 -25.60 35.99
C GLN A 361 1.36 -25.52 36.95
N SER A 362 2.45 -26.25 36.70
CA SER A 362 3.68 -26.19 37.50
C SER A 362 4.22 -24.75 37.62
N GLU A 363 4.81 -24.41 38.77
CA GLU A 363 5.29 -23.04 39.05
C GLU A 363 6.25 -22.52 37.96
N LYS A 364 7.18 -23.36 37.51
CA LYS A 364 8.11 -23.03 36.41
C LYS A 364 7.41 -22.82 35.07
N MET A 365 6.26 -23.47 34.84
CA MET A 365 5.46 -23.29 33.62
C MET A 365 4.68 -21.97 33.69
N GLU A 366 4.00 -21.66 34.79
CA GLU A 366 3.32 -20.37 34.96
C GLU A 366 4.30 -19.18 34.96
N LEU A 367 5.50 -19.35 35.53
CA LEU A 367 6.57 -18.34 35.43
C LEU A 367 7.06 -18.16 33.99
N ALA A 368 7.16 -19.23 33.20
CA ALA A 368 7.48 -19.12 31.77
C ALA A 368 6.34 -18.44 30.98
N LYS A 369 5.08 -18.74 31.29
CA LYS A 369 3.91 -18.05 30.70
C LYS A 369 3.89 -16.56 31.07
N SER A 370 4.12 -16.19 32.33
CA SER A 370 4.07 -14.79 32.76
C SER A 370 5.18 -13.94 32.12
N TYR A 371 6.42 -14.43 32.05
CA TYR A 371 7.48 -13.76 31.29
C TYR A 371 7.15 -13.65 29.80
N ALA A 372 6.59 -14.69 29.18
CA ALA A 372 6.20 -14.63 27.77
C ALA A 372 5.06 -13.64 27.50
N LYS A 373 4.07 -13.54 28.41
CA LYS A 373 2.99 -12.54 28.40
C LYS A 373 3.54 -11.11 28.54
N GLU A 374 4.59 -10.91 29.33
CA GLU A 374 5.28 -9.62 29.45
C GLU A 374 6.06 -9.28 28.17
N PHE A 375 6.87 -10.23 27.68
CA PHE A 375 7.66 -10.07 26.45
C PHE A 375 6.77 -9.77 25.24
N ALA A 376 5.55 -10.31 25.17
CA ALA A 376 4.59 -10.04 24.10
C ALA A 376 4.30 -8.54 23.92
N LYS A 377 4.24 -7.76 25.00
CA LYS A 377 3.93 -6.31 24.99
C LYS A 377 4.98 -5.48 24.25
N HIS A 378 6.25 -5.91 24.30
CA HIS A 378 7.38 -5.18 23.70
C HIS A 378 7.65 -5.61 22.26
N SER A 379 8.27 -4.74 21.46
CA SER A 379 8.70 -5.05 20.08
C SER A 379 10.06 -5.77 19.99
N SER A 380 10.74 -5.94 21.12
CA SER A 380 12.07 -6.55 21.23
C SER A 380 12.12 -8.00 20.73
N ASN A 381 13.32 -8.40 20.29
CA ASN A 381 13.64 -9.76 19.90
C ASN A 381 13.54 -10.70 21.12
N VAL A 382 13.03 -11.92 20.90
CA VAL A 382 12.91 -12.94 21.95
C VAL A 382 13.69 -14.18 21.55
N LEU A 383 14.54 -14.70 22.44
CA LEU A 383 15.25 -15.97 22.29
C LEU A 383 14.61 -17.01 23.21
N ILE A 384 13.93 -17.99 22.63
CA ILE A 384 13.28 -19.10 23.33
C ILE A 384 14.28 -20.27 23.43
N TYR A 385 14.83 -20.50 24.62
CA TYR A 385 15.71 -21.62 24.90
C TYR A 385 14.95 -22.77 25.57
N GLY A 386 15.01 -23.97 24.99
CA GLY A 386 14.37 -25.16 25.54
C GLY A 386 14.59 -26.41 24.68
N GLU A 387 14.63 -27.56 25.33
CA GLU A 387 14.86 -28.87 24.70
C GLU A 387 13.86 -29.19 23.58
N SER A 388 14.17 -30.16 22.72
CA SER A 388 13.22 -30.59 21.69
C SER A 388 11.97 -31.22 22.33
N GLY A 389 10.80 -30.95 21.74
CA GLY A 389 9.51 -31.41 22.26
C GLY A 389 8.95 -30.64 23.48
N THR A 390 9.56 -29.52 23.90
CA THR A 390 9.10 -28.73 25.08
C THR A 390 7.93 -27.78 24.84
N GLY A 391 7.60 -27.48 23.57
CA GLY A 391 6.51 -26.56 23.20
C GLY A 391 6.93 -25.16 22.70
N LYS A 392 8.20 -24.94 22.31
CA LYS A 392 8.74 -23.64 21.88
C LYS A 392 7.86 -22.86 20.88
N GLU A 393 7.28 -23.54 19.89
CA GLU A 393 6.42 -22.92 18.88
C GLU A 393 5.11 -22.37 19.47
N LEU A 394 4.50 -23.05 20.45
CA LEU A 394 3.27 -22.58 21.10
C LEU A 394 3.52 -21.22 21.78
N PHE A 395 4.65 -21.08 22.47
CA PHE A 395 5.08 -19.82 23.06
C PHE A 395 5.34 -18.74 22.01
N ALA A 396 6.00 -19.07 20.89
CA ALA A 396 6.25 -18.09 19.82
C ALA A 396 4.95 -17.56 19.17
N GLN A 397 3.99 -18.45 18.91
CA GLN A 397 2.66 -18.08 18.39
C GLN A 397 1.87 -17.25 19.40
N SER A 398 1.90 -17.63 20.68
CA SER A 398 1.22 -16.90 21.77
C SER A 398 1.80 -15.50 21.98
N ILE A 399 3.14 -15.36 21.95
CA ILE A 399 3.85 -14.07 22.01
C ILE A 399 3.43 -13.15 20.86
N HIS A 400 3.22 -13.69 19.66
CA HIS A 400 2.71 -12.91 18.53
C HIS A 400 1.25 -12.48 18.76
N ASN A 401 0.36 -13.42 19.11
CA ASN A 401 -1.07 -13.17 19.27
C ASN A 401 -1.43 -12.18 20.39
N GLN A 402 -0.60 -12.08 21.44
CA GLN A 402 -0.75 -11.07 22.50
C GLN A 402 -0.01 -9.75 22.22
N SER A 403 0.79 -9.67 21.16
CA SER A 403 1.56 -8.45 20.82
C SER A 403 0.75 -7.39 20.07
N SER A 404 1.31 -6.18 19.97
CA SER A 404 0.84 -5.13 19.07
C SER A 404 0.85 -5.52 17.58
N ARG A 405 1.52 -6.62 17.20
CA ARG A 405 1.61 -7.13 15.83
C ARG A 405 0.66 -8.28 15.50
N LYS A 406 -0.26 -8.63 16.40
CA LYS A 406 -1.26 -9.72 16.24
C LYS A 406 -2.18 -9.63 15.01
N ASN A 407 -2.25 -8.46 14.37
CA ASN A 407 -3.00 -8.25 13.12
C ASN A 407 -2.14 -8.39 11.86
N GLY A 408 -0.82 -8.49 12.00
CA GLY A 408 0.14 -8.72 10.92
C GLY A 408 0.43 -10.21 10.69
N PRO A 409 1.29 -10.54 9.71
CA PRO A 409 1.63 -11.93 9.41
C PRO A 409 2.48 -12.57 10.50
N PHE A 410 2.26 -13.86 10.76
CA PHE A 410 3.16 -14.72 11.52
C PHE A 410 3.79 -15.75 10.59
N VAL A 411 5.12 -15.72 10.45
CA VAL A 411 5.85 -16.56 9.50
C VAL A 411 6.78 -17.50 10.28
N ALA A 412 6.45 -18.80 10.31
CA ALA A 412 7.29 -19.81 10.96
C ALA A 412 8.27 -20.47 9.98
N VAL A 413 9.53 -20.61 10.39
CA VAL A 413 10.59 -21.27 9.63
C VAL A 413 11.40 -22.13 10.60
N ASN A 414 11.61 -23.42 10.29
CA ASN A 414 12.59 -24.25 11.00
C ASN A 414 13.89 -24.26 10.18
N CYS A 415 14.99 -23.82 10.80
CA CYS A 415 16.29 -23.68 10.14
C CYS A 415 17.01 -25.03 9.93
N GLY A 416 16.71 -26.06 10.71
CA GLY A 416 17.26 -27.41 10.54
C GLY A 416 16.53 -28.27 9.49
N ALA A 417 15.35 -27.85 9.02
CA ALA A 417 14.51 -28.62 8.10
C ALA A 417 14.89 -28.46 6.61
N LEU A 418 15.74 -27.49 6.26
CA LEU A 418 16.13 -27.18 4.89
C LEU A 418 17.66 -27.11 4.76
N PRO A 419 18.27 -27.58 3.64
CA PRO A 419 19.68 -27.32 3.36
C PRO A 419 19.98 -25.82 3.27
N ASN A 420 21.13 -25.37 3.77
CA ASN A 420 21.46 -23.96 3.98
C ASN A 420 21.20 -23.07 2.75
N ASN A 421 21.65 -23.49 1.57
CA ASN A 421 21.45 -22.74 0.31
C ASN A 421 19.96 -22.52 -0.02
N LEU A 422 19.12 -23.51 0.30
CA LEU A 422 17.67 -23.41 0.15
C LEU A 422 17.08 -22.53 1.26
N LEU A 423 17.52 -22.69 2.51
CA LEU A 423 17.12 -21.85 3.65
C LEU A 423 17.40 -20.35 3.39
N GLU A 424 18.57 -19.98 2.85
CA GLU A 424 18.84 -18.60 2.46
C GLU A 424 17.86 -18.12 1.38
N SER A 425 17.63 -18.94 0.35
CA SER A 425 16.75 -18.58 -0.77
C SER A 425 15.27 -18.45 -0.37
N GLU A 426 14.84 -19.18 0.65
CA GLU A 426 13.52 -19.07 1.27
C GLU A 426 13.43 -17.85 2.21
N LEU A 427 14.42 -17.62 3.08
CA LEU A 427 14.40 -16.50 4.05
C LEU A 427 14.52 -15.13 3.37
N PHE A 428 15.51 -14.97 2.49
CA PHE A 428 15.88 -13.67 1.89
C PHE A 428 15.33 -13.48 0.48
N GLY A 429 14.90 -14.55 -0.20
CA GLY A 429 14.42 -14.49 -1.58
C GLY A 429 15.56 -14.43 -2.60
N TYR A 430 15.21 -14.44 -3.88
CA TYR A 430 16.18 -14.44 -4.99
C TYR A 430 15.61 -13.72 -6.23
N VAL A 431 16.49 -13.23 -7.11
CA VAL A 431 16.11 -12.68 -8.43
C VAL A 431 16.24 -13.72 -9.54
N GLY A 432 15.57 -13.46 -10.68
CA GLY A 432 15.59 -14.35 -11.83
C GLY A 432 17.01 -14.60 -12.33
N GLY A 433 17.41 -15.88 -12.41
CA GLY A 433 18.75 -16.28 -12.84
C GLY A 433 19.83 -16.30 -11.75
N ALA A 434 19.51 -16.01 -10.48
CA ALA A 434 20.49 -15.98 -9.38
C ALA A 434 21.23 -17.32 -9.13
N PHE A 435 20.67 -18.46 -9.55
CA PHE A 435 21.30 -19.77 -9.51
C PHE A 435 20.66 -20.74 -10.52
N THR A 436 21.29 -21.88 -10.78
CA THR A 436 20.77 -22.93 -11.67
C THR A 436 19.47 -23.52 -11.13
N GLY A 437 18.35 -23.20 -11.77
CA GLY A 437 16.99 -23.58 -11.34
C GLY A 437 16.17 -22.45 -10.69
N ALA A 438 16.73 -21.25 -10.53
CA ALA A 438 15.98 -20.08 -10.08
C ALA A 438 14.83 -19.75 -11.06
N ALA A 439 13.62 -19.55 -10.53
CA ALA A 439 12.47 -19.14 -11.34
C ALA A 439 12.74 -17.80 -12.06
N LYS A 440 12.32 -17.68 -13.32
CA LYS A 440 12.60 -16.50 -14.18
C LYS A 440 12.17 -15.16 -13.57
N ASN A 441 11.15 -15.16 -12.72
CA ASN A 441 10.59 -13.95 -12.09
C ASN A 441 11.15 -13.69 -10.68
N GLY A 442 12.10 -14.52 -10.21
CA GLY A 442 12.57 -14.53 -8.83
C GLY A 442 11.53 -15.07 -7.82
N LYS A 443 11.85 -14.94 -6.54
CA LYS A 443 10.96 -15.27 -5.41
C LYS A 443 11.19 -14.28 -4.25
N LYS A 444 10.10 -13.85 -3.60
CA LYS A 444 10.16 -13.04 -2.37
C LYS A 444 10.62 -13.88 -1.17
N GLY A 445 11.43 -13.29 -0.31
CA GLY A 445 11.84 -13.93 0.94
C GLY A 445 10.71 -14.02 1.97
N LEU A 446 10.76 -15.02 2.85
CA LEU A 446 9.88 -15.16 4.02
C LEU A 446 9.99 -13.94 4.96
N LEU A 447 11.14 -13.25 4.98
CA LEU A 447 11.31 -11.97 5.67
C LEU A 447 10.52 -10.82 5.01
N GLU A 448 10.36 -10.78 3.68
CA GLU A 448 9.44 -9.83 3.02
C GLU A 448 7.99 -10.12 3.42
N LEU A 449 7.63 -11.41 3.52
CA LEU A 449 6.29 -11.85 3.88
C LEU A 449 5.96 -11.62 5.37
N ALA A 450 6.98 -11.48 6.24
CA ALA A 450 6.82 -11.17 7.65
C ALA A 450 6.72 -9.65 7.95
N HIS A 451 6.78 -8.78 6.94
CA HIS A 451 6.80 -7.32 7.12
C HIS A 451 5.57 -6.79 7.92
N LYS A 452 5.82 -5.90 8.88
CA LYS A 452 4.91 -5.42 9.96
C LYS A 452 4.38 -6.52 10.90
N GLY A 453 4.80 -7.76 10.71
CA GLY A 453 4.43 -8.92 11.50
C GLY A 453 5.59 -9.46 12.33
N THR A 454 5.66 -10.79 12.44
CA THR A 454 6.64 -11.54 13.23
C THR A 454 7.17 -12.73 12.43
N ILE A 455 8.48 -12.95 12.44
CA ILE A 455 9.10 -14.19 11.98
C ILE A 455 9.52 -15.03 13.19
N PHE A 456 9.17 -16.32 13.14
CA PHE A 456 9.63 -17.33 14.09
C PHE A 456 10.69 -18.21 13.43
N LEU A 457 11.88 -18.27 14.03
CA LEU A 457 13.03 -19.03 13.55
C LEU A 457 13.34 -20.16 14.55
N ASP A 458 12.79 -21.36 14.34
CA ASP A 458 13.10 -22.52 15.18
C ASP A 458 14.41 -23.18 14.76
N GLU A 459 15.09 -23.76 15.76
CA GLU A 459 16.39 -24.41 15.62
C GLU A 459 17.45 -23.50 14.94
N ILE A 460 17.49 -22.22 15.34
CA ILE A 460 18.42 -21.19 14.82
C ILE A 460 19.91 -21.57 14.95
N SER A 461 20.23 -22.55 15.81
CA SER A 461 21.56 -23.13 15.97
C SER A 461 22.06 -23.93 14.76
N GLU A 462 21.20 -24.27 13.81
CA GLU A 462 21.57 -24.99 12.59
C GLU A 462 21.86 -24.06 11.40
N MET A 463 21.58 -22.75 11.54
CA MET A 463 21.90 -21.75 10.52
C MET A 463 23.42 -21.54 10.42
N ASP A 464 23.98 -21.55 9.21
CA ASP A 464 25.41 -21.35 9.00
C ASP A 464 25.87 -19.89 9.12
N LEU A 465 27.19 -19.69 9.09
CA LEU A 465 27.81 -18.38 9.26
C LEU A 465 27.38 -17.36 8.20
N MET A 466 26.96 -17.78 7.00
CA MET A 466 26.51 -16.86 5.95
C MET A 466 25.08 -16.39 6.20
N GLY A 467 24.17 -17.34 6.51
CA GLY A 467 22.82 -17.01 6.95
C GLY A 467 22.81 -16.14 8.20
N GLN A 468 23.71 -16.41 9.15
CA GLN A 468 23.92 -15.61 10.36
C GLN A 468 24.35 -14.16 10.04
N ILE A 469 25.27 -13.94 9.09
CA ILE A 469 25.69 -12.60 8.63
C ILE A 469 24.51 -11.85 8.00
N ARG A 470 23.73 -12.51 7.13
CA ARG A 470 22.55 -11.88 6.52
C ARG A 470 21.51 -11.51 7.57
N LEU A 471 21.21 -12.42 8.52
CA LEU A 471 20.25 -12.18 9.59
C LEU A 471 20.67 -11.03 10.52
N LEU A 472 21.97 -10.86 10.78
CA LEU A 472 22.50 -9.73 11.54
C LEU A 472 22.12 -8.38 10.90
N ARG A 473 22.26 -8.23 9.57
CA ARG A 473 21.81 -7.01 8.87
C ARG A 473 20.32 -6.73 9.05
N VAL A 474 19.48 -7.77 9.05
CA VAL A 474 18.02 -7.61 9.30
C VAL A 474 17.74 -7.11 10.72
N LEU A 475 18.54 -7.53 11.69
CA LEU A 475 18.42 -7.13 13.09
C LEU A 475 18.93 -5.70 13.35
N GLU A 476 20.03 -5.30 12.70
CA GLU A 476 20.72 -4.03 12.95
C GLU A 476 20.29 -2.92 11.97
N GLU A 477 20.39 -3.16 10.67
CA GLU A 477 20.14 -2.17 9.61
C GLU A 477 18.64 -2.07 9.25
N ARG A 478 17.82 -3.06 9.64
CA ARG A 478 16.40 -3.21 9.26
C ARG A 478 16.18 -3.29 7.75
N VAL A 479 17.09 -3.96 7.05
CA VAL A 479 17.01 -4.22 5.60
C VAL A 479 17.31 -5.68 5.26
N ILE A 480 16.90 -6.09 4.05
CA ILE A 480 17.37 -7.30 3.38
C ILE A 480 17.93 -6.96 1.99
N SER A 481 18.70 -7.87 1.42
CA SER A 481 18.91 -7.97 -0.04
C SER A 481 18.64 -9.40 -0.49
N ARG A 482 18.22 -9.59 -1.75
CA ARG A 482 17.91 -10.92 -2.30
C ARG A 482 19.18 -11.62 -2.79
N ILE A 483 19.16 -12.94 -2.90
CA ILE A 483 20.25 -13.67 -3.55
C ILE A 483 20.32 -13.24 -5.03
N GLY A 484 21.49 -12.77 -5.45
CA GLY A 484 21.76 -12.26 -6.80
C GLY A 484 21.40 -10.78 -7.03
N ASP A 485 21.08 -10.02 -5.99
CA ASP A 485 20.65 -8.61 -6.10
C ASP A 485 21.20 -7.77 -4.94
N ASP A 486 21.89 -6.67 -5.25
CA ASP A 486 22.40 -5.71 -4.26
C ASP A 486 21.31 -4.71 -3.80
N ARG A 487 20.10 -4.78 -4.37
CA ARG A 487 18.99 -3.91 -3.97
C ARG A 487 18.61 -4.13 -2.51
N VAL A 488 18.87 -3.10 -1.72
CA VAL A 488 18.43 -2.95 -0.34
C VAL A 488 16.91 -2.77 -0.28
N ILE A 489 16.23 -3.57 0.54
CA ILE A 489 14.77 -3.50 0.78
C ILE A 489 14.55 -3.29 2.29
N PRO A 490 13.93 -2.18 2.73
CA PRO A 490 13.66 -1.93 4.14
C PRO A 490 12.56 -2.86 4.68
N VAL A 491 12.76 -3.40 5.88
CA VAL A 491 11.86 -4.39 6.46
C VAL A 491 11.67 -4.22 7.97
N ASP A 492 10.41 -4.07 8.39
CA ASP A 492 10.04 -4.06 9.81
C ASP A 492 9.51 -5.43 10.21
N VAL A 493 10.31 -6.21 10.95
CA VAL A 493 9.96 -7.56 11.41
C VAL A 493 10.33 -7.71 12.89
N ARG A 494 9.41 -8.26 13.68
CA ARG A 494 9.75 -8.78 15.02
C ARG A 494 10.37 -10.17 14.86
N ILE A 495 11.52 -10.42 15.46
CA ILE A 495 12.18 -11.73 15.41
C ILE A 495 11.96 -12.47 16.74
N VAL A 496 11.39 -13.67 16.65
CA VAL A 496 11.38 -14.65 17.75
C VAL A 496 12.24 -15.83 17.28
N ALA A 497 13.38 -16.05 17.93
CA ALA A 497 14.26 -17.17 17.63
C ALA A 497 14.11 -18.26 18.67
N ALA A 498 14.32 -19.52 18.30
CA ALA A 498 14.28 -20.65 19.22
C ALA A 498 15.47 -21.58 19.02
N SER A 499 15.98 -22.14 20.11
CA SER A 499 17.07 -23.13 20.06
C SER A 499 16.90 -24.24 21.11
N ASN A 500 17.33 -25.43 20.72
CA ASN A 500 17.50 -26.61 21.58
C ASN A 500 18.95 -26.73 22.11
N LYS A 501 19.92 -26.03 21.49
CA LYS A 501 21.34 -26.00 21.86
C LYS A 501 21.67 -24.71 22.62
N ASN A 502 22.66 -24.77 23.51
CA ASN A 502 23.13 -23.57 24.20
C ASN A 502 23.96 -22.71 23.23
N LEU A 503 23.37 -21.63 22.71
CA LEU A 503 24.01 -20.76 21.72
C LEU A 503 25.32 -20.14 22.24
N LYS A 504 25.45 -19.86 23.54
CA LYS A 504 26.69 -19.32 24.11
C LYS A 504 27.86 -20.30 23.94
N LYS A 505 27.62 -21.61 24.14
CA LYS A 505 28.62 -22.64 23.84
C LYS A 505 28.98 -22.71 22.36
N LEU A 506 28.00 -22.53 21.46
CA LEU A 506 28.27 -22.47 20.02
C LEU A 506 29.08 -21.22 19.61
N VAL A 507 28.98 -20.11 20.35
CA VAL A 507 29.88 -18.95 20.22
C VAL A 507 31.29 -19.28 20.72
N GLU A 508 31.40 -19.92 21.88
CA GLU A 508 32.68 -20.41 22.45
C GLU A 508 33.36 -21.44 21.52
N GLU A 509 32.59 -22.24 20.77
CA GLU A 509 33.04 -23.18 19.74
C GLU A 509 33.24 -22.56 18.33
N GLY A 510 33.00 -21.24 18.15
CA GLY A 510 33.15 -20.55 16.86
C GLY A 510 32.11 -20.90 15.77
N LYS A 511 31.06 -21.63 16.12
CA LYS A 511 29.99 -22.09 15.21
C LYS A 511 28.82 -21.09 15.10
N PHE A 512 28.68 -20.21 16.08
CA PHE A 512 27.68 -19.15 16.10
C PHE A 512 28.35 -17.80 16.34
N ARG A 513 27.91 -16.75 15.65
CA ARG A 513 28.54 -15.43 15.79
C ARG A 513 28.13 -14.73 17.10
N VAL A 514 29.11 -14.10 17.74
CA VAL A 514 28.94 -13.36 19.00
C VAL A 514 28.05 -12.13 18.86
N ASP A 515 28.14 -11.42 17.73
CA ASP A 515 27.31 -10.25 17.41
C ASP A 515 25.83 -10.61 17.29
N LEU A 516 25.52 -11.62 16.46
CA LEU A 516 24.16 -12.15 16.29
C LEU A 516 23.58 -12.69 17.60
N TYR A 517 24.39 -13.37 18.42
CA TYR A 517 23.95 -13.86 19.73
C TYR A 517 23.43 -12.71 20.61
N TYR A 518 24.18 -11.62 20.75
CA TYR A 518 23.74 -10.48 21.56
C TYR A 518 22.55 -9.72 20.94
N ARG A 519 22.40 -9.68 19.61
CA ARG A 519 21.23 -9.06 18.95
C ARG A 519 19.94 -9.89 19.02
N LEU A 520 20.05 -11.22 19.09
CA LEU A 520 18.90 -12.11 19.32
C LEU A 520 18.52 -12.19 20.81
N ASN A 521 19.51 -12.27 21.70
CA ASN A 521 19.34 -12.49 23.13
C ASN A 521 19.01 -11.19 23.91
N VAL A 522 18.02 -10.43 23.45
CA VAL A 522 17.52 -9.22 24.14
C VAL A 522 16.55 -9.61 25.26
N LEU A 523 15.63 -10.54 25.00
CA LEU A 523 14.74 -11.15 25.98
C LEU A 523 14.88 -12.67 25.91
N MET A 524 15.46 -13.31 26.94
CA MET A 524 15.58 -14.76 26.99
C MET A 524 14.36 -15.37 27.68
N LEU A 525 13.68 -16.30 27.00
CA LEU A 525 12.64 -17.15 27.59
C LEU A 525 13.18 -18.58 27.73
N LYS A 526 13.46 -19.03 28.96
CA LYS A 526 13.80 -20.43 29.24
C LYS A 526 12.52 -21.23 29.46
N ILE A 527 12.25 -22.22 28.61
CA ILE A 527 11.17 -23.19 28.80
C ILE A 527 11.73 -24.42 29.54
N PRO A 528 11.16 -24.82 30.70
CA PRO A 528 11.64 -25.98 31.44
C PRO A 528 11.36 -27.30 30.67
N PRO A 529 12.25 -28.31 30.76
CA PRO A 529 11.96 -29.66 30.29
C PRO A 529 10.84 -30.29 31.13
N LEU A 530 10.17 -31.32 30.61
CA LEU A 530 8.99 -31.93 31.23
C LEU A 530 9.29 -32.52 32.62
N ARG A 531 10.44 -33.18 32.78
CA ARG A 531 10.99 -33.69 34.06
C ARG A 531 11.31 -32.61 35.12
N GLU A 532 11.20 -31.32 34.77
CA GLU A 532 11.34 -30.19 35.70
C GLU A 532 9.99 -29.55 36.06
N ARG A 533 8.87 -30.07 35.53
CA ARG A 533 7.51 -29.53 35.66
C ARG A 533 6.65 -30.43 36.55
N GLU A 534 6.84 -30.32 37.86
CA GLU A 534 6.13 -31.12 38.86
C GLU A 534 4.60 -31.02 38.67
N GLY A 535 3.91 -32.16 38.61
CA GLY A 535 2.47 -32.26 38.38
C GLY A 535 2.01 -32.16 36.91
N ASP A 536 2.76 -31.50 36.01
CA ASP A 536 2.34 -31.31 34.62
C ASP A 536 2.27 -32.62 33.82
N ILE A 537 3.10 -33.62 34.17
CA ILE A 537 3.08 -34.94 33.50
C ILE A 537 1.70 -35.57 33.64
N LYS A 538 1.08 -35.51 34.81
CA LYS A 538 -0.28 -36.03 35.03
C LYS A 538 -1.29 -35.30 34.15
N ILE A 539 -1.35 -33.98 34.24
CA ILE A 539 -2.32 -33.14 33.52
C ILE A 539 -2.23 -33.36 32.00
N LEU A 540 -1.00 -33.45 31.47
CA LEU A 540 -0.74 -33.74 30.06
C LEU A 540 -1.13 -35.16 29.67
N THR A 541 -0.88 -36.15 30.53
CA THR A 541 -1.24 -37.56 30.29
C THR A 541 -2.76 -37.73 30.23
N ASP A 542 -3.48 -37.21 31.23
CA ASP A 542 -4.94 -37.27 31.31
C ASP A 542 -5.57 -36.63 30.06
N HIS A 543 -5.10 -35.44 29.67
CA HIS A 543 -5.53 -34.74 28.45
C HIS A 543 -5.24 -35.53 27.17
N PHE A 544 -4.02 -36.07 26.99
CA PHE A 544 -3.69 -36.81 25.77
C PHE A 544 -4.44 -38.15 25.68
N ILE A 545 -4.64 -38.86 26.80
CA ILE A 545 -5.41 -40.10 26.83
C ILE A 545 -6.88 -39.84 26.49
N GLN A 546 -7.50 -38.79 27.02
CA GLN A 546 -8.84 -38.40 26.60
C GLN A 546 -8.89 -38.09 25.10
N HIS A 547 -8.00 -37.20 24.62
CA HIS A 547 -7.96 -36.76 23.22
C HIS A 547 -7.79 -37.92 22.23
N PHE A 548 -6.82 -38.81 22.46
CA PHE A 548 -6.63 -39.99 21.61
C PHE A 548 -7.72 -41.03 21.80
N GLY A 549 -8.30 -41.13 23.00
CA GLY A 549 -9.41 -42.03 23.30
C GLY A 549 -10.68 -41.68 22.52
N GLU A 550 -11.04 -40.39 22.48
CA GLU A 550 -12.12 -39.85 21.65
C GLU A 550 -11.90 -40.14 20.16
N LEU A 551 -10.69 -39.85 19.65
CA LEU A 551 -10.32 -40.11 18.25
C LEU A 551 -10.39 -41.60 17.87
N ASN A 552 -9.95 -42.49 18.75
CA ASN A 552 -9.92 -43.95 18.50
C ASN A 552 -11.18 -44.68 18.99
N LYS A 553 -12.17 -43.97 19.56
CA LYS A 553 -13.37 -44.53 20.21
C LYS A 553 -13.05 -45.60 21.29
N LYS A 554 -11.94 -45.42 22.00
CA LYS A 554 -11.48 -46.25 23.12
C LYS A 554 -11.41 -45.40 24.38
N GLN A 555 -12.01 -45.85 25.49
CA GLN A 555 -11.72 -45.28 26.80
C GLN A 555 -10.69 -46.15 27.51
N ILE A 556 -9.57 -45.55 27.92
CA ILE A 556 -8.62 -46.16 28.84
C ILE A 556 -8.40 -45.25 30.04
N GLU A 557 -8.12 -45.86 31.18
CA GLU A 557 -7.82 -45.21 32.46
C GLU A 557 -6.51 -45.82 32.98
N LEU A 558 -5.53 -44.99 33.34
CA LEU A 558 -4.28 -45.46 33.93
C LEU A 558 -4.47 -45.74 35.43
N SER A 559 -3.91 -46.85 35.91
CA SER A 559 -3.83 -47.12 37.34
C SER A 559 -2.92 -46.09 38.03
N ARG A 560 -3.05 -45.95 39.35
CA ARG A 560 -2.22 -45.01 40.13
C ARG A 560 -0.73 -45.36 39.99
N GLU A 561 -0.43 -46.65 40.07
CA GLU A 561 0.90 -47.23 39.98
C GLU A 561 1.50 -47.03 38.58
N ALA A 562 0.66 -47.08 37.54
CA ALA A 562 1.03 -46.75 36.17
C ALA A 562 1.36 -45.25 36.01
N MET A 563 0.59 -44.36 36.66
CA MET A 563 0.89 -42.92 36.68
C MET A 563 2.16 -42.59 37.47
N GLU A 564 2.45 -43.30 38.56
CA GLU A 564 3.69 -43.12 39.32
C GLU A 564 4.95 -43.55 38.53
N VAL A 565 4.84 -44.52 37.61
CA VAL A 565 5.91 -44.82 36.63
C VAL A 565 6.02 -43.71 35.58
N MET A 566 4.89 -43.21 35.05
CA MET A 566 4.87 -42.13 34.06
C MET A 566 5.51 -40.84 34.60
N ASP A 567 5.27 -40.49 35.86
CA ASP A 567 5.80 -39.27 36.50
C ASP A 567 7.32 -39.36 36.75
N ARG A 568 7.82 -40.56 37.11
CA ARG A 568 9.26 -40.80 37.36
C ARG A 568 10.11 -40.98 36.10
N TYR A 569 9.51 -41.30 34.96
CA TYR A 569 10.26 -41.54 33.71
C TYR A 569 10.85 -40.21 33.16
N PRO A 570 12.12 -40.17 32.70
CA PRO A 570 12.83 -38.90 32.45
C PRO A 570 12.39 -38.08 31.22
N TRP A 571 11.47 -38.60 30.39
CA TRP A 571 10.92 -37.96 29.18
C TRP A 571 11.92 -37.11 28.39
N ARG A 572 12.98 -37.73 27.86
CA ARG A 572 14.05 -37.03 27.10
C ARG A 572 13.54 -36.30 25.85
N GLY A 573 12.47 -36.78 25.22
CA GLY A 573 11.77 -36.09 24.13
C GLY A 573 10.63 -35.17 24.59
N ASN A 574 10.55 -34.89 25.90
CA ASN A 574 9.60 -33.98 26.55
C ASN A 574 8.14 -34.28 26.17
N VAL A 575 7.28 -33.25 26.04
CA VAL A 575 5.84 -33.39 25.77
C VAL A 575 5.59 -34.13 24.44
N ARG A 576 6.50 -34.03 23.46
CA ARG A 576 6.42 -34.79 22.21
C ARG A 576 6.58 -36.31 22.43
N GLN A 577 7.46 -36.73 23.33
CA GLN A 577 7.57 -38.16 23.69
C GLN A 577 6.34 -38.63 24.47
N LEU A 578 5.91 -37.86 25.48
CA LEU A 578 4.73 -38.18 26.28
C LEU A 578 3.47 -38.33 25.41
N ARG A 579 3.18 -37.36 24.53
CA ARG A 579 2.04 -37.40 23.61
C ARG A 579 2.03 -38.66 22.76
N ASN A 580 3.16 -38.98 22.12
CA ASN A 580 3.29 -40.16 21.26
C ASN A 580 3.17 -41.47 22.06
N PHE A 581 3.54 -41.47 23.34
CA PHE A 581 3.36 -42.62 24.22
C PHE A 581 1.90 -42.81 24.65
N CYS A 582 1.19 -41.73 25.02
CA CYS A 582 -0.25 -41.76 25.28
C CYS A 582 -1.04 -42.26 24.07
N GLU A 583 -0.69 -41.80 22.86
CA GLU A 583 -1.25 -42.29 21.59
C GLU A 583 -1.06 -43.80 21.44
N ARG A 584 0.16 -44.31 21.68
CA ARG A 584 0.47 -45.74 21.67
C ARG A 584 -0.34 -46.53 22.71
N LEU A 585 -0.45 -46.04 23.94
CA LEU A 585 -1.21 -46.71 25.02
C LEU A 585 -2.69 -46.89 24.64
N VAL A 586 -3.34 -45.85 24.10
CA VAL A 586 -4.73 -45.91 23.63
C VAL A 586 -4.88 -46.91 22.49
N ILE A 587 -3.97 -46.89 21.51
CA ILE A 587 -4.05 -47.78 20.34
C ILE A 587 -3.85 -49.25 20.74
N ILE A 588 -2.81 -49.57 21.52
CA ILE A 588 -2.41 -50.95 21.82
C ILE A 588 -3.22 -51.57 22.97
N SER A 589 -3.73 -50.78 23.93
CA SER A 589 -4.49 -51.35 25.05
C SER A 589 -5.78 -52.04 24.58
N ASN A 590 -5.97 -53.26 25.05
CA ASN A 590 -7.21 -54.04 24.92
C ASN A 590 -8.00 -54.10 26.25
N LYS A 591 -7.51 -53.43 27.30
CA LYS A 591 -8.18 -53.29 28.61
C LYS A 591 -8.67 -51.85 28.79
N ARG A 592 -9.76 -51.65 29.54
CA ARG A 592 -10.17 -50.31 29.99
C ARG A 592 -9.20 -49.74 31.02
N THR A 593 -8.76 -50.53 32.00
CA THR A 593 -7.72 -50.10 32.95
C THR A 593 -6.35 -50.56 32.46
N VAL A 594 -5.40 -49.64 32.42
CA VAL A 594 -4.00 -49.91 32.06
C VAL A 594 -3.16 -49.95 33.34
N ASP A 595 -2.49 -51.08 33.55
CA ASP A 595 -1.68 -51.40 34.72
C ASP A 595 -0.21 -50.96 34.59
N ARG A 596 0.52 -50.99 35.71
CA ARG A 596 1.94 -50.61 35.81
C ARG A 596 2.81 -51.48 34.89
N GLU A 597 2.54 -52.78 34.87
CA GLU A 597 3.29 -53.78 34.12
C GLU A 597 3.20 -53.51 32.62
N PHE A 598 2.00 -53.20 32.10
CA PHE A 598 1.81 -52.82 30.70
C PHE A 598 2.51 -51.50 30.36
N VAL A 599 2.51 -50.49 31.24
CA VAL A 599 3.27 -49.24 30.99
C VAL A 599 4.77 -49.50 30.93
N ILE A 600 5.33 -50.25 31.89
CA ILE A 600 6.76 -50.60 31.90
C ILE A 600 7.12 -51.39 30.64
N GLN A 601 6.30 -52.39 30.26
CA GLN A 601 6.50 -53.14 29.02
C GLN A 601 6.50 -52.22 27.80
N GLN A 602 5.50 -51.34 27.67
CA GLN A 602 5.40 -50.48 26.50
C GLN A 602 6.49 -49.39 26.44
N LEU A 603 7.01 -48.91 27.58
CA LEU A 603 8.18 -48.04 27.63
C LEU A 603 9.44 -48.79 27.14
N ASN A 604 9.69 -49.98 27.67
CA ASN A 604 10.82 -50.83 27.27
C ASN A 604 10.75 -51.19 25.76
N ASP A 605 9.58 -51.61 25.26
CA ASP A 605 9.31 -51.92 23.84
C ASP A 605 9.51 -50.73 22.89
N SER A 606 9.29 -49.49 23.38
CA SER A 606 9.27 -48.28 22.54
C SER A 606 10.58 -47.52 22.53
N TYR A 607 11.31 -47.52 23.64
CA TYR A 607 12.44 -46.62 23.86
C TYR A 607 13.77 -47.33 24.17
N PHE A 608 13.76 -48.65 24.45
CA PHE A 608 14.95 -49.47 24.69
C PHE A 608 15.86 -49.01 25.85
N GLU A 609 15.42 -48.06 26.68
CA GLU A 609 16.00 -47.80 28.00
C GLU A 609 15.45 -48.86 28.96
N VAL A 610 16.31 -49.72 29.53
CA VAL A 610 15.87 -50.79 30.43
C VAL A 610 15.38 -50.20 31.74
N ILE A 611 14.05 -50.19 31.92
CA ILE A 611 13.43 -49.99 33.22
C ILE A 611 13.45 -51.35 33.93
N GLU A 612 14.40 -51.54 34.85
CA GLU A 612 14.41 -52.68 35.77
C GLU A 612 13.20 -52.60 36.72
N ALA A 613 12.67 -53.75 37.13
CA ALA A 613 11.37 -53.83 37.79
C ALA A 613 11.33 -53.24 39.21
N ASP A 614 12.51 -53.06 39.85
CA ASP A 614 12.70 -52.65 41.25
C ASP A 614 12.45 -51.15 41.51
N PHE A 615 11.29 -50.67 41.10
CA PHE A 615 10.67 -49.49 41.68
C PHE A 615 9.72 -49.90 42.82
N GLY A 616 10.29 -50.28 43.98
CA GLY A 616 9.58 -50.19 45.27
C GLY A 616 9.73 -51.36 46.24
N GLN A 617 10.71 -51.26 47.17
CA GLN A 617 10.52 -51.64 48.57
C GLN A 617 11.51 -50.86 49.45
N ALA A 618 11.08 -49.68 49.95
CA ALA A 618 11.88 -48.83 50.84
C ALA A 618 11.01 -47.80 51.61
N ASP A 619 9.88 -48.24 52.18
CA ASP A 619 9.16 -47.49 53.21
C ASP A 619 9.17 -48.34 54.49
N GLY A 620 9.88 -47.89 55.53
CA GLY A 620 9.94 -48.64 56.79
C GLY A 620 11.24 -48.62 57.58
N GLU A 621 11.84 -47.45 57.83
CA GLU A 621 12.41 -47.17 59.16
C GLU A 621 12.58 -45.67 59.40
N ALA A 622 11.99 -45.19 60.49
CA ALA A 622 12.14 -43.82 60.98
C ALA A 622 12.81 -43.86 62.36
N ASP A 623 13.53 -42.79 62.67
CA ASP A 623 14.17 -42.49 63.96
C ASP A 623 15.27 -43.45 64.46
N LYS A 624 16.54 -43.03 64.23
CA LYS A 624 17.59 -43.01 65.26
C LYS A 624 18.84 -42.25 64.79
N SER A 625 18.91 -40.96 65.12
CA SER A 625 20.10 -40.31 65.71
C SER A 625 19.94 -38.78 65.73
N ALA A 626 19.82 -38.23 66.94
CA ALA A 626 20.05 -36.82 67.17
C ALA A 626 21.56 -36.51 67.30
N ASP A 627 21.89 -35.22 67.26
CA ASP A 627 23.13 -34.62 67.74
C ASP A 627 24.44 -34.93 66.97
N LYS A 628 24.82 -34.03 66.04
CA LYS A 628 25.90 -33.07 66.37
C LYS A 628 26.05 -31.85 65.47
N ASN A 629 26.34 -30.74 66.15
CA ASN A 629 27.03 -29.52 65.69
C ASN A 629 26.58 -28.87 64.36
N ALA A 630 25.75 -27.84 64.52
CA ALA A 630 25.72 -26.71 63.60
C ALA A 630 27.04 -25.92 63.58
N GLY A 631 27.25 -25.14 62.53
CA GLY A 631 27.97 -23.86 62.64
C GLY A 631 29.39 -23.76 62.07
N ARG A 632 29.48 -23.51 60.75
CA ARG A 632 30.10 -22.26 60.23
C ARG A 632 29.81 -22.05 58.75
N LYS A 633 29.33 -20.84 58.43
CA LYS A 633 29.41 -20.20 57.10
C LYS A 633 30.53 -19.16 57.15
N ALA A 634 30.91 -18.65 55.98
CA ALA A 634 31.65 -17.40 55.76
C ALA A 634 33.15 -17.42 56.20
N ASP A 635 34.06 -16.73 55.51
CA ASP A 635 34.01 -16.11 54.18
C ASP A 635 35.43 -15.80 53.65
N MET A 636 35.49 -15.12 52.49
CA MET A 636 36.61 -14.33 51.94
C MET A 636 37.60 -15.02 50.99
N ALA A 637 37.88 -14.31 49.90
CA ALA A 637 38.94 -14.53 48.93
C ALA A 637 39.77 -13.25 48.76
N ALA A 638 41.01 -13.35 48.27
CA ALA A 638 41.79 -12.22 47.70
C ALA A 638 43.06 -12.73 46.98
N ALA A 639 43.59 -11.90 46.05
CA ALA A 639 44.93 -11.98 45.40
C ALA A 639 45.13 -13.17 44.41
N ALA A 640 45.61 -13.04 43.15
CA ALA A 640 46.42 -12.04 42.41
C ALA A 640 47.88 -11.93 42.92
N GLU A 641 48.97 -11.77 42.14
CA GLU A 641 49.27 -11.76 40.68
C GLU A 641 50.83 -11.79 40.52
N THR A 642 51.53 -11.95 39.38
CA THR A 642 51.27 -12.33 37.97
C THR A 642 52.62 -12.70 37.29
N ALA A 643 52.67 -13.52 36.22
CA ALA A 643 53.76 -13.49 35.20
C ALA A 643 53.55 -14.44 33.99
N VAL A 644 54.23 -14.14 32.88
CA VAL A 644 54.14 -14.82 31.57
C VAL A 644 55.52 -15.31 31.11
N HIS A 645 55.63 -16.56 30.63
CA HIS A 645 56.35 -16.86 29.38
C HIS A 645 56.03 -18.22 28.74
N SER A 646 56.33 -18.30 27.44
CA SER A 646 56.31 -19.47 26.52
C SER A 646 57.18 -20.66 27.00
N ALA A 647 57.07 -21.90 26.48
CA ALA A 647 56.79 -22.28 25.08
C ALA A 647 56.41 -23.78 24.88
N LEU A 648 55.83 -24.06 23.70
CA LEU A 648 55.95 -25.29 22.89
C LEU A 648 56.20 -26.65 23.58
N LYS A 649 55.16 -27.49 23.64
CA LYS A 649 55.16 -28.88 23.10
C LYS A 649 53.78 -29.53 23.17
N GLU A 650 53.46 -30.36 22.17
CA GLU A 650 52.40 -31.37 22.27
C GLU A 650 52.82 -32.47 23.25
N PRO A 651 51.86 -33.20 23.85
CA PRO A 651 51.78 -34.60 23.43
C PRO A 651 50.37 -35.21 23.35
N GLU A 652 50.24 -36.12 22.40
CA GLU A 652 49.58 -37.44 22.43
C GLU A 652 48.40 -37.76 23.38
N LYS A 653 47.43 -38.49 22.79
CA LYS A 653 46.34 -39.18 23.51
C LYS A 653 46.86 -40.19 24.54
N ARG A 654 46.23 -40.24 25.71
CA ARG A 654 46.12 -41.48 26.51
C ARG A 654 44.64 -41.80 26.75
N PRO A 655 44.17 -43.03 26.47
CA PRO A 655 42.83 -43.45 26.88
C PRO A 655 42.83 -43.83 28.36
N SER A 656 41.81 -43.41 29.11
CA SER A 656 41.47 -44.03 30.39
C SER A 656 40.72 -45.34 30.14
N ALA A 657 41.03 -46.37 30.92
CA ALA A 657 40.46 -47.71 30.77
C ALA A 657 39.77 -48.15 32.05
N LEU A 658 38.63 -48.84 31.89
CA LEU A 658 38.01 -49.77 32.86
C LEU A 658 36.85 -50.48 32.14
N GLY A 659 37.18 -51.51 31.37
CA GLY A 659 36.22 -52.42 30.73
C GLY A 659 36.04 -53.69 31.56
N SER A 660 34.88 -54.33 31.45
CA SER A 660 34.57 -55.55 32.22
C SER A 660 35.32 -56.77 31.66
N SER A 661 35.43 -57.85 32.43
CA SER A 661 36.01 -59.12 31.93
C SER A 661 35.27 -59.66 30.70
N GLY A 662 33.94 -59.51 30.65
CA GLY A 662 33.11 -59.92 29.52
C GLY A 662 33.37 -59.13 28.22
N ASP A 663 33.85 -57.89 28.31
CA ASP A 663 34.23 -57.10 27.13
C ASP A 663 35.44 -57.70 26.40
N SER A 664 36.34 -58.38 27.11
CA SER A 664 37.52 -59.04 26.52
C SER A 664 37.11 -60.30 25.76
N GLU A 665 36.26 -61.15 26.35
CA GLU A 665 35.77 -62.37 25.70
C GLU A 665 34.88 -62.06 24.49
N GLU A 666 34.00 -61.05 24.57
CA GLU A 666 33.17 -60.62 23.44
C GLU A 666 34.04 -60.12 22.27
N LYS A 667 35.08 -59.32 22.57
CA LYS A 667 36.04 -58.86 21.56
C LYS A 667 36.80 -60.03 20.91
N GLN A 668 37.20 -61.04 21.68
CA GLN A 668 37.94 -62.19 21.14
C GLN A 668 37.06 -63.05 20.20
N ARG A 669 35.83 -63.41 20.61
CA ARG A 669 34.89 -64.16 19.75
C ARG A 669 34.56 -63.41 18.45
N LEU A 670 34.47 -62.07 18.51
CA LEU A 670 34.25 -61.22 17.35
C LEU A 670 35.43 -61.25 16.36
N LEU A 671 36.67 -61.25 16.85
CA LEU A 671 37.87 -61.39 16.03
C LEU A 671 37.96 -62.77 15.37
N GLU A 672 37.66 -63.85 16.11
CA GLU A 672 37.66 -65.22 15.61
C GLU A 672 36.62 -65.42 14.49
N ALA A 673 35.39 -64.93 14.67
CA ALA A 673 34.35 -64.99 13.64
C ALA A 673 34.68 -64.19 12.37
N LEU A 674 35.35 -63.03 12.50
CA LEU A 674 35.81 -62.22 11.37
C LEU A 674 36.96 -62.90 10.61
N ASN A 675 37.88 -63.56 11.31
CA ASN A 675 38.96 -64.33 10.71
C ASN A 675 38.43 -65.57 9.95
N GLN A 676 37.55 -66.36 10.57
CA GLN A 676 36.92 -67.52 9.91
C GLN A 676 36.13 -67.12 8.66
N ALA A 677 35.47 -65.96 8.70
CA ALA A 677 34.74 -65.39 7.57
C ALA A 677 35.63 -64.68 6.52
N LYS A 678 36.96 -64.64 6.69
CA LYS A 678 37.91 -63.90 5.83
C LYS A 678 37.47 -62.44 5.56
N GLY A 679 37.04 -61.75 6.61
CA GLY A 679 36.53 -60.37 6.53
C GLY A 679 35.09 -60.22 6.01
N ASN A 680 34.42 -61.29 5.54
CA ASN A 680 33.02 -61.22 5.11
C ASN A 680 32.08 -61.02 6.31
N ARG A 681 31.72 -59.76 6.57
CA ARG A 681 30.81 -59.33 7.64
C ARG A 681 29.48 -60.09 7.70
N GLU A 682 28.92 -60.52 6.58
CA GLU A 682 27.63 -61.21 6.58
C GLU A 682 27.75 -62.68 7.00
N GLN A 683 28.89 -63.30 6.67
CA GLN A 683 29.25 -64.64 7.11
C GLN A 683 29.73 -64.65 8.58
N ALA A 684 30.47 -63.63 9.02
CA ALA A 684 30.84 -63.43 10.42
C ALA A 684 29.61 -63.21 11.32
N ALA A 685 28.65 -62.40 10.87
CA ALA A 685 27.39 -62.19 11.58
C ALA A 685 26.58 -63.49 11.74
N LYS A 686 26.53 -64.33 10.69
CA LYS A 686 25.93 -65.68 10.76
C LYS A 686 26.67 -66.61 11.72
N LEU A 687 28.01 -66.65 11.71
CA LEU A 687 28.81 -67.45 12.65
C LEU A 687 28.59 -67.03 14.12
N MET A 688 28.32 -65.75 14.39
CA MET A 688 27.98 -65.25 15.71
C MET A 688 26.48 -65.31 16.07
N GLY A 689 25.60 -65.74 15.15
CA GLY A 689 24.15 -65.76 15.37
C GLY A 689 23.49 -64.38 15.55
N ILE A 690 24.11 -63.30 15.04
CA ILE A 690 23.64 -61.91 15.20
C ILE A 690 23.36 -61.23 13.85
N SER A 691 22.66 -60.09 13.86
CA SER A 691 22.46 -59.29 12.65
C SER A 691 23.76 -58.60 12.20
N LYS A 692 23.87 -58.35 10.89
CA LYS A 692 24.96 -57.59 10.26
C LYS A 692 25.14 -56.20 10.89
N THR A 693 24.05 -55.56 11.28
CA THR A 693 24.01 -54.27 12.00
C THR A 693 24.53 -54.38 13.43
N SER A 694 24.20 -55.47 14.15
CA SER A 694 24.74 -55.73 15.49
C SER A 694 26.23 -56.02 15.46
N LEU A 695 26.72 -56.81 14.48
CA LEU A 695 28.15 -57.03 14.26
C LEU A 695 28.88 -55.71 14.05
N TRP A 696 28.38 -54.83 13.16
CA TRP A 696 28.99 -53.53 12.89
C TRP A 696 29.03 -52.61 14.13
N ARG A 697 27.96 -52.59 14.94
CA ARG A 697 27.95 -51.88 16.23
C ARG A 697 29.00 -52.43 17.20
N ARG A 698 29.16 -53.75 17.30
CA ARG A 698 30.18 -54.39 18.17
C ARG A 698 31.61 -54.15 17.67
N MET A 699 31.87 -54.21 16.36
CA MET A 699 33.18 -53.83 15.78
C MET A 699 33.54 -52.38 16.15
N LYS A 700 32.56 -51.46 16.06
CA LYS A 700 32.75 -50.05 16.43
C LYS A 700 32.92 -49.84 17.95
N LYS A 701 32.24 -50.63 18.81
CA LYS A 701 32.43 -50.65 20.27
C LYS A 701 33.87 -51.01 20.65
N PHE A 702 34.46 -51.98 19.96
CA PHE A 702 35.77 -52.54 20.30
C PHE A 702 36.96 -51.98 19.52
N GLY A 703 36.75 -51.00 18.64
CA GLY A 703 37.80 -50.35 17.85
C GLY A 703 38.44 -51.27 16.79
N ILE A 704 37.63 -52.13 16.15
CA ILE A 704 38.11 -53.06 15.10
C ILE A 704 37.92 -52.40 13.73
N GLU A 705 39.02 -51.90 13.15
CA GLU A 705 39.04 -51.24 11.85
C GLU A 705 39.19 -52.22 10.66
N GLU A 706 38.87 -51.76 9.45
CA GLU A 706 38.74 -52.61 8.26
C GLU A 706 40.04 -53.22 7.75
N GLN A 707 41.20 -52.66 8.12
CA GLN A 707 42.50 -52.98 7.51
C GLN A 707 43.17 -54.26 8.05
N TYR A 708 42.64 -54.86 9.11
CA TYR A 708 43.31 -55.96 9.85
C TYR A 708 43.15 -57.39 9.26
N TYR A 709 42.59 -57.54 8.05
CA TYR A 709 42.12 -58.84 7.54
C TYR A 709 42.67 -59.25 6.15
N PHE A 710 43.96 -59.03 5.88
CA PHE A 710 44.64 -59.65 4.73
C PHE A 710 46.02 -60.20 5.05
N ASN A 711 46.36 -61.33 4.42
CA ASN A 711 47.66 -62.00 4.49
C ASN A 711 48.67 -61.24 3.59
N PRO A 712 49.94 -60.96 3.98
CA PRO A 712 50.84 -60.04 3.25
C PRO A 712 51.31 -60.44 1.83
N HIS A 713 50.73 -61.44 1.19
CA HIS A 713 51.24 -62.07 -0.04
C HIS A 713 50.15 -62.32 -1.12
N SER A 714 49.35 -61.31 -1.44
CA SER A 714 48.47 -61.33 -2.63
C SER A 714 48.29 -59.92 -3.21
N GLU A 715 48.52 -59.76 -4.51
CA GLU A 715 48.48 -58.48 -5.23
C GLU A 715 47.06 -57.89 -5.43
N PRO A 716 46.93 -56.56 -5.61
CA PRO A 716 45.63 -55.90 -5.72
C PRO A 716 45.01 -56.02 -7.11
N ILE A 717 43.78 -56.53 -7.18
CA ILE A 717 42.92 -56.47 -8.38
C ILE A 717 41.96 -55.27 -8.26
N TYR A 718 41.89 -54.47 -9.32
CA TYR A 718 41.15 -53.21 -9.38
C TYR A 718 39.70 -53.35 -9.89
N ARG A 719 38.90 -52.28 -9.69
CA ARG A 719 37.56 -51.98 -10.26
C ARG A 719 36.32 -52.63 -9.59
N SER A 720 35.16 -51.97 -9.55
CA SER A 720 34.84 -50.55 -9.83
C SER A 720 33.42 -50.15 -9.38
N LYS A 721 33.28 -48.87 -8.97
CA LYS A 721 32.05 -48.08 -8.80
C LYS A 721 30.97 -48.69 -7.90
#